data_AF-A0A2P5WG91-F1
#
_entry.id   AF-A0A2P5WG91-F1
#
_cell.length_a   1.000
_cell.length_b   1.000
_cell.length_c   1.000
_cell.angle_alpha   90.00
_cell.angle_beta   90.00
_cell.angle_gamma   90.00
#
_symmetry.space_group_name_H-M   'P 1'
#
loop_
_entity.id
_entity.type
_entity.pdbx_description
1 polymer ?
#
loop_
_entity_poly.entity_id
_entity_poly.type
_entity_poly.pdbx_seq_one_letter_code
_entity_poly.pdbx_strand_id
1 'polypeptide(L)'
;MGQSVSSAKLTTRRDCYHSQRSYSRSTVLISPMKTEEAEVIDELSDFISDLPDECLACVFQCLTPADRKRCSLVCRRWLRIEGQNRHRLSLNAQSDLHPLIPSIFSRFDAVTKLALKCDRRSVGIGDEALASISERCPNLTRLKLRACRDLTDAGMLAFAKNCRGLKKLSCGSCTFGAKGMNAVLDNCPALEELSVKRLRGIIDGAAAEPIGPGLAAASLKTICLKELYNGQCFGPLIIGARNLRSLKLFRCSGDWDKLFPLIMDQVTSIIEIHMERIQVSDVGLEAISNSLNLEILHLVKTPECTNAGLGAVAEKCKLLRKLHIDGWKANRIGDHGLIAVAKSCSNLQELVLIGVNPTKLSLEMLASNCQNLERLALCGSDTVGDAEICCIALKCIALKKLCIKSCPISDHGMEALASGCPNLVKVKVKKCRGVTPEGADWLRANRGSLSVNLDMGEHLDVTANDGVVQDNGDGIPPVVAGAVAEKCKLLRKLHIDGWKANRIGDHGLIAVAKSCSNLQELVLIGVNPTKLSLEMLASNCQNLERLALCGSDTVGDAEICCIALKCIALKKLCIKSCPISDHGMEALASGCPNLVKVKVKKCRGVTPEGADWLRANRGSLSVNLDMGEHLDVTANDGVVQDNGDGIPPVVAGQIGAPGIASSSTARSTSFKLSGLLGGRSFMACTLRRLASSNGSSRS
;
A
#
# COMPACT_ATOMS: atom_id res chain seq x y z
N MET A 1 -47.16 42.48 -37.75
CA MET A 1 -46.90 41.80 -39.05
C MET A 1 -46.36 40.43 -38.66
N GLY A 2 -47.09 39.30 -38.70
CA GLY A 2 -47.90 38.74 -39.79
C GLY A 2 -46.99 37.82 -40.63
N GLN A 3 -47.23 36.53 -40.88
CA GLN A 3 -48.41 35.62 -40.85
C GLN A 3 -47.89 34.20 -40.44
N SER A 4 -48.56 33.28 -39.70
CA SER A 4 -49.80 32.48 -39.93
C SER A 4 -49.76 31.66 -41.25
N VAL A 5 -50.09 30.36 -41.41
CA VAL A 5 -51.10 29.41 -40.86
C VAL A 5 -50.64 27.94 -41.19
N SER A 6 -50.60 26.97 -40.26
CA SER A 6 -51.53 25.82 -39.98
C SER A 6 -51.81 24.72 -41.04
N SER A 7 -52.09 23.50 -40.53
CA SER A 7 -52.89 22.39 -41.12
C SER A 7 -52.23 21.41 -42.14
N ALA A 8 -52.68 20.16 -42.36
CA ALA A 8 -53.06 19.03 -41.48
C ALA A 8 -53.32 17.75 -42.33
N LYS A 9 -53.14 16.56 -41.71
CA LYS A 9 -53.88 15.28 -41.96
C LYS A 9 -53.86 14.53 -43.32
N LEU A 10 -53.54 13.22 -43.17
CA LEU A 10 -54.27 12.01 -43.65
C LEU A 10 -54.01 11.35 -45.03
N THR A 11 -53.94 10.00 -44.96
CA THR A 11 -54.39 8.96 -45.93
C THR A 11 -53.63 8.77 -47.26
N THR A 12 -53.47 7.56 -47.87
CA THR A 12 -53.69 6.12 -47.50
C THR A 12 -53.12 5.19 -48.62
N ARG A 13 -52.90 3.89 -48.31
CA ARG A 13 -52.87 2.72 -49.24
C ARG A 13 -51.67 2.64 -50.22
N ARG A 14 -51.24 1.47 -50.74
CA ARG A 14 -51.77 0.07 -50.73
C ARG A 14 -50.59 -0.93 -50.82
N ASP A 15 -50.54 -1.96 -49.98
CA ASP A 15 -50.72 -3.41 -50.28
C ASP A 15 -49.91 -3.95 -51.48
N CYS A 16 -49.01 -4.94 -51.32
CA CYS A 16 -49.25 -6.40 -51.47
C CYS A 16 -47.87 -7.15 -51.46
N TYR A 17 -47.69 -8.46 -51.24
CA TYR A 17 -48.41 -9.51 -50.49
C TYR A 17 -47.53 -10.78 -50.38
N HIS A 18 -47.33 -11.36 -49.18
CA HIS A 18 -47.24 -12.82 -48.88
C HIS A 18 -47.09 -12.98 -47.33
N SER A 19 -48.02 -13.54 -46.53
CA SER A 19 -48.69 -14.86 -46.56
C SER A 19 -47.76 -15.98 -46.08
N GLN A 20 -48.01 -16.79 -45.04
CA GLN A 20 -49.21 -17.05 -44.20
C GLN A 20 -48.77 -17.66 -42.83
N ARG A 21 -49.37 -17.32 -41.67
CA ARG A 21 -50.43 -18.06 -40.90
C ARG A 21 -50.05 -19.48 -40.38
N SER A 22 -50.53 -19.98 -39.22
CA SER A 22 -51.24 -19.44 -38.03
C SER A 22 -51.47 -20.56 -36.97
N TYR A 23 -52.27 -20.29 -35.92
CA TYR A 23 -52.91 -21.21 -34.94
C TYR A 23 -52.11 -21.61 -33.68
N SER A 24 -52.71 -21.93 -32.53
CA SER A 24 -53.87 -21.36 -31.77
C SER A 24 -53.99 -22.05 -30.39
N ARG A 25 -54.68 -21.46 -29.42
CA ARG A 25 -55.06 -22.14 -28.16
C ARG A 25 -55.98 -23.35 -28.42
N SER A 26 -55.75 -24.48 -27.73
CA SER A 26 -56.60 -24.91 -26.61
C SER A 26 -56.28 -26.30 -26.02
N THR A 27 -56.54 -26.43 -24.71
CA THR A 27 -56.95 -27.63 -23.94
C THR A 27 -56.18 -28.96 -24.06
N VAL A 28 -55.66 -29.40 -22.91
CA VAL A 28 -55.92 -30.76 -22.39
C VAL A 28 -56.51 -30.62 -20.99
N LEU A 29 -57.65 -31.29 -20.76
CA LEU A 29 -58.29 -31.46 -19.46
C LEU A 29 -57.65 -32.63 -18.71
N ILE A 30 -57.49 -32.51 -17.39
CA ILE A 30 -57.43 -33.66 -16.47
C ILE A 30 -58.41 -33.35 -15.33
N SER A 31 -59.30 -34.32 -15.06
CA SER A 31 -60.36 -34.26 -14.04
C SER A 31 -60.03 -35.17 -12.84
N PRO A 32 -60.74 -35.04 -11.70
CA PRO A 32 -60.13 -35.24 -10.38
C PRO A 32 -60.33 -36.63 -9.75
N MET A 33 -59.34 -37.05 -8.95
CA MET A 33 -59.41 -37.94 -7.77
C MET A 33 -57.98 -38.09 -7.22
N LYS A 34 -57.70 -38.15 -5.91
CA LYS A 34 -58.56 -38.23 -4.71
C LYS A 34 -58.15 -37.17 -3.68
N THR A 35 -59.04 -36.91 -2.74
CA THR A 35 -58.68 -36.45 -1.39
C THR A 35 -57.88 -37.54 -0.66
N GLU A 36 -56.62 -37.25 -0.36
CA GLU A 36 -55.91 -37.85 0.78
C GLU A 36 -55.49 -36.71 1.70
N GLU A 37 -55.47 -37.02 3.00
CA GLU A 37 -55.85 -36.16 4.12
C GLU A 37 -55.00 -34.90 4.33
N ALA A 38 -55.62 -33.89 4.95
CA ALA A 38 -54.98 -32.62 5.25
C ALA A 38 -53.95 -32.76 6.39
N GLU A 39 -52.66 -32.77 6.05
CA GLU A 39 -51.65 -32.24 6.96
C GLU A 39 -51.56 -30.72 6.79
N VAL A 40 -52.05 -29.99 7.79
CA VAL A 40 -51.85 -28.55 7.92
C VAL A 40 -50.38 -28.31 8.26
N ILE A 41 -49.53 -28.25 7.23
CA ILE A 41 -48.21 -27.65 7.36
C ILE A 41 -48.45 -26.15 7.50
N ASP A 42 -48.38 -25.70 8.76
CA ASP A 42 -48.41 -24.31 9.19
C ASP A 42 -47.58 -23.46 8.21
N GLU A 43 -48.20 -22.41 7.64
CA GLU A 43 -47.49 -21.47 6.77
C GLU A 43 -46.30 -20.97 7.58
N LEU A 44 -45.07 -21.15 7.06
CA LEU A 44 -43.84 -20.68 7.71
C LEU A 44 -43.93 -19.17 7.89
N SER A 45 -44.45 -18.76 9.04
CA SER A 45 -44.82 -17.38 9.35
C SER A 45 -43.58 -16.53 9.24
N ASP A 46 -43.61 -15.54 8.36
CA ASP A 46 -42.47 -14.66 8.13
C ASP A 46 -42.33 -13.65 9.27
N PHE A 47 -41.87 -14.15 10.42
CA PHE A 47 -41.56 -13.37 11.62
C PHE A 47 -40.58 -12.22 11.33
N ILE A 48 -39.87 -12.23 10.20
CA ILE A 48 -38.95 -11.15 9.78
C ILE A 48 -39.74 -9.96 9.23
N SER A 49 -40.92 -10.18 8.64
CA SER A 49 -41.83 -9.11 8.23
C SER A 49 -42.45 -8.39 9.43
N ASP A 50 -42.66 -9.07 10.56
CA ASP A 50 -43.22 -8.48 11.79
C ASP A 50 -42.20 -7.68 12.62
N LEU A 51 -40.90 -7.87 12.41
CA LEU A 51 -39.86 -7.10 13.12
C LEU A 51 -40.00 -5.61 12.85
N PRO A 52 -39.92 -4.71 13.87
CA PRO A 52 -39.82 -3.27 13.68
C PRO A 52 -38.60 -2.85 12.83
N ASP A 53 -38.68 -1.68 12.20
CA ASP A 53 -37.60 -1.14 11.35
C ASP A 53 -36.28 -0.99 12.12
N GLU A 54 -36.35 -0.64 13.40
CA GLU A 54 -35.25 -0.48 14.34
C GLU A 54 -34.59 -1.83 14.65
N CYS A 55 -35.39 -2.87 14.86
CA CYS A 55 -34.89 -4.23 15.08
C CYS A 55 -34.19 -4.76 13.83
N LEU A 56 -34.78 -4.58 12.65
CA LEU A 56 -34.15 -4.98 11.38
C LEU A 56 -32.88 -4.16 11.09
N ALA A 57 -32.86 -2.88 11.46
CA ALA A 57 -31.65 -2.05 11.41
C ALA A 57 -30.53 -2.59 12.31
N CYS A 58 -30.85 -3.01 13.54
CA CYS A 58 -29.90 -3.66 14.45
C CYS A 58 -29.36 -4.97 13.85
N VAL A 59 -30.22 -5.82 13.27
CA VAL A 59 -29.78 -7.03 12.53
C VAL A 59 -28.82 -6.66 11.40
N PHE A 60 -29.13 -5.64 10.60
CA PHE A 60 -28.23 -5.16 9.54
C PHE A 60 -26.90 -4.60 10.10
N GLN A 61 -26.82 -4.12 11.34
CA GLN A 61 -25.56 -3.68 11.98
C GLN A 61 -24.60 -4.85 12.28
N CYS A 62 -25.11 -6.08 12.43
CA CYS A 62 -24.29 -7.27 12.57
C CYS A 62 -23.74 -7.81 11.22
N LEU A 63 -24.30 -7.39 10.08
CA LEU A 63 -23.97 -7.93 8.75
C LEU A 63 -22.75 -7.28 8.07
N THR A 64 -22.08 -8.03 7.20
CA THR A 64 -20.97 -7.49 6.40
C THR A 64 -21.47 -6.47 5.35
N PRO A 65 -20.60 -5.57 4.84
CA PRO A 65 -20.96 -4.65 3.75
C PRO A 65 -21.35 -5.32 2.43
N ALA A 66 -21.02 -6.61 2.23
CA ALA A 66 -21.46 -7.38 1.06
C ALA A 66 -22.89 -7.91 1.27
N ASP A 67 -23.20 -8.38 2.47
CA ASP A 67 -24.50 -8.98 2.78
C ASP A 67 -25.57 -7.91 2.93
N ARG A 68 -25.25 -6.77 3.55
CA ARG A 68 -26.11 -5.57 3.52
C ARG A 68 -26.56 -5.18 2.11
N LYS A 69 -25.68 -5.29 1.10
CA LYS A 69 -26.08 -5.02 -0.30
C LYS A 69 -27.09 -6.05 -0.81
N ARG A 70 -26.94 -7.33 -0.45
CA ARG A 70 -27.90 -8.39 -0.80
C ARG A 70 -29.23 -8.17 -0.08
N CYS A 71 -29.23 -7.86 1.22
CA CYS A 71 -30.42 -7.45 1.97
C CYS A 71 -31.16 -6.28 1.32
N SER A 72 -30.43 -5.26 0.81
CA SER A 72 -31.05 -4.13 0.13
C SER A 72 -31.76 -4.47 -1.19
N LEU A 73 -31.61 -5.69 -1.72
CA LEU A 73 -32.29 -6.19 -2.92
C LEU A 73 -33.51 -7.09 -2.61
N VAL A 74 -33.76 -7.42 -1.35
CA VAL A 74 -34.86 -8.34 -0.95
C VAL A 74 -36.23 -7.70 -1.16
N CYS A 75 -36.46 -6.51 -0.60
CA CYS A 75 -37.70 -5.78 -0.78
C CYS A 75 -37.51 -4.26 -0.58
N ARG A 76 -38.52 -3.45 -0.94
CA ARG A 76 -38.49 -1.98 -0.82
C ARG A 76 -38.28 -1.50 0.63
N ARG A 77 -38.84 -2.21 1.61
CA ARG A 77 -38.67 -1.91 3.05
C ARG A 77 -37.20 -2.08 3.47
N TRP A 78 -36.60 -3.23 3.15
CA TRP A 78 -35.19 -3.50 3.44
C TRP A 78 -34.25 -2.54 2.69
N LEU A 79 -34.56 -2.20 1.43
CA LEU A 79 -33.83 -1.20 0.64
C LEU A 79 -33.80 0.17 1.33
N ARG A 80 -34.92 0.61 1.92
CA ARG A 80 -35.01 1.87 2.70
C ARG A 80 -34.20 1.78 3.99
N ILE A 81 -34.50 0.80 4.85
CA ILE A 81 -33.90 0.65 6.19
C ILE A 81 -32.37 0.50 6.10
N GLU A 82 -31.87 -0.26 5.12
CA GLU A 82 -30.43 -0.41 4.90
C GLU A 82 -29.76 0.92 4.49
N GLY A 83 -30.45 1.74 3.70
CA GLY A 83 -29.97 3.06 3.30
C GLY A 83 -29.82 3.99 4.51
N GLN A 84 -30.91 4.13 5.27
CA GLN A 84 -31.00 4.97 6.47
C GLN A 84 -30.04 4.53 7.60
N ASN A 85 -29.57 3.29 7.57
CA ASN A 85 -28.62 2.75 8.56
C ASN A 85 -27.20 2.55 8.00
N ARG A 86 -26.83 3.23 6.91
CA ARG A 86 -25.48 3.17 6.32
C ARG A 86 -24.64 4.41 6.63
N HIS A 87 -24.01 4.42 7.80
CA HIS A 87 -23.11 5.51 8.20
C HIS A 87 -21.79 5.62 7.42
N ARG A 88 -21.44 4.63 6.60
CA ARG A 88 -20.18 4.59 5.85
C ARG A 88 -20.40 4.28 4.38
N LEU A 89 -19.96 5.20 3.52
CA LEU A 89 -20.05 5.07 2.07
C LEU A 89 -18.67 5.23 1.41
N SER A 90 -18.42 4.47 0.34
CA SER A 90 -17.24 4.68 -0.49
C SER A 90 -17.63 4.61 -1.95
N LEU A 91 -17.40 5.69 -2.67
CA LEU A 91 -17.82 5.89 -4.05
C LEU A 91 -16.61 5.96 -4.98
N ASN A 92 -16.82 5.54 -6.22
CA ASN A 92 -15.92 5.86 -7.32
C ASN A 92 -16.22 7.30 -7.75
N ALA A 93 -15.26 8.19 -7.59
CA ALA A 93 -15.46 9.63 -7.69
C ALA A 93 -15.06 10.15 -9.08
N GLN A 94 -15.62 9.52 -10.12
CA GLN A 94 -15.56 9.95 -11.51
C GLN A 94 -16.62 11.02 -11.80
N SER A 95 -16.48 11.75 -12.91
CA SER A 95 -17.43 12.75 -13.41
C SER A 95 -18.89 12.29 -13.34
N ASP A 96 -19.14 11.06 -13.79
CA ASP A 96 -20.46 10.48 -14.01
C ASP A 96 -21.23 10.23 -12.70
N LEU A 97 -20.54 10.35 -11.55
CA LEU A 97 -21.17 10.36 -10.24
C LEU A 97 -22.05 11.61 -10.04
N HIS A 98 -21.71 12.74 -10.65
CA HIS A 98 -22.36 14.03 -10.39
C HIS A 98 -23.90 14.01 -10.51
N PRO A 99 -24.52 13.56 -11.63
CA PRO A 99 -25.98 13.47 -11.74
C PRO A 99 -26.62 12.47 -10.75
N LEU A 100 -25.84 11.52 -10.21
CA LEU A 100 -26.33 10.51 -9.26
C LEU A 100 -26.26 10.98 -7.79
N ILE A 101 -25.57 12.08 -7.49
CA ILE A 101 -25.41 12.59 -6.12
C ILE A 101 -26.76 12.79 -5.40
N PRO A 102 -27.78 13.46 -5.98
CA PRO A 102 -29.06 13.65 -5.29
C PRO A 102 -29.72 12.33 -4.89
N SER A 103 -29.77 11.35 -5.80
CA SER A 103 -30.39 10.04 -5.59
C SER A 103 -29.59 9.14 -4.63
N ILE A 104 -28.26 9.26 -4.61
CA ILE A 104 -27.40 8.50 -3.71
C ILE A 104 -27.56 9.02 -2.28
N PHE A 105 -27.52 10.34 -2.08
CA PHE A 105 -27.53 10.92 -0.74
C PHE A 105 -28.93 11.15 -0.17
N SER A 106 -30.00 11.09 -0.98
CA SER A 106 -31.36 10.91 -0.45
C SER A 106 -31.62 9.48 0.06
N ARG A 107 -30.95 8.45 -0.49
CA ARG A 107 -30.99 7.08 0.05
C ARG A 107 -30.07 6.89 1.26
N PHE A 108 -28.95 7.59 1.31
CA PHE A 108 -27.92 7.45 2.35
C PHE A 108 -27.75 8.74 3.16
N ASP A 109 -28.85 9.20 3.76
CA ASP A 109 -28.96 10.40 4.61
C ASP A 109 -28.10 10.33 5.88
N ALA A 110 -28.01 9.17 6.52
CA ALA A 110 -27.26 8.97 7.76
C ALA A 110 -25.72 8.81 7.60
N VAL A 111 -25.14 9.19 6.45
CA VAL A 111 -23.71 9.04 6.16
C VAL A 111 -22.86 10.01 6.99
N THR A 112 -22.04 9.46 7.89
CA THR A 112 -21.07 10.23 8.68
C THR A 112 -19.62 9.99 8.24
N LYS A 113 -19.38 9.02 7.35
CA LYS A 113 -18.03 8.58 6.93
C LYS A 113 -17.99 8.32 5.41
N LEU A 114 -17.51 9.29 4.64
CA LEU A 114 -17.47 9.25 3.17
C LEU A 114 -16.05 9.05 2.64
N ALA A 115 -15.89 8.18 1.65
CA ALA A 115 -14.61 7.95 0.97
C ALA A 115 -14.76 8.01 -0.56
N LEU A 116 -14.34 9.14 -1.14
CA LEU A 116 -14.35 9.44 -2.57
C LEU A 116 -12.99 9.06 -3.17
N LYS A 117 -12.99 8.19 -4.19
CA LYS A 117 -11.79 7.67 -4.83
C LYS A 117 -11.95 7.74 -6.34
N CYS A 118 -11.14 8.54 -7.02
CA CYS A 118 -11.03 8.47 -8.48
C CYS A 118 -9.81 7.61 -8.88
N ASP A 119 -9.77 7.15 -10.13
CA ASP A 119 -8.54 6.62 -10.72
C ASP A 119 -7.73 7.72 -11.40
N ARG A 120 -6.41 7.56 -11.46
CA ARG A 120 -5.48 8.58 -11.96
C ARG A 120 -5.55 8.83 -13.47
N ARG A 121 -6.30 8.01 -14.20
CA ARG A 121 -6.54 8.15 -15.65
C ARG A 121 -7.93 8.73 -15.96
N SER A 122 -8.83 8.80 -14.98
CA SER A 122 -10.18 9.34 -15.18
C SER A 122 -10.26 10.81 -14.80
N VAL A 123 -11.23 11.50 -15.38
CA VAL A 123 -11.77 12.76 -14.87
C VAL A 123 -12.54 12.45 -13.58
N GLY A 124 -12.23 13.17 -12.51
CA GLY A 124 -12.88 13.05 -11.22
C GLY A 124 -14.10 13.95 -11.10
N ILE A 125 -14.74 13.89 -9.93
CA ILE A 125 -15.68 14.92 -9.51
C ILE A 125 -14.97 16.29 -9.38
N GLY A 126 -15.63 17.33 -9.86
CA GLY A 126 -15.23 18.73 -9.66
C GLY A 126 -15.89 19.37 -8.42
N ASP A 127 -15.70 20.68 -8.29
CA ASP A 127 -16.12 21.46 -7.12
C ASP A 127 -17.64 21.43 -6.87
N GLU A 128 -18.46 21.66 -7.90
CA GLU A 128 -19.94 21.61 -7.83
C GLU A 128 -20.47 20.27 -7.31
N ALA A 129 -19.80 19.17 -7.68
CA ALA A 129 -20.14 17.85 -7.21
C ALA A 129 -19.77 17.66 -5.72
N LEU A 130 -18.65 18.24 -5.24
CA LEU A 130 -18.31 18.18 -3.82
C LEU A 130 -19.22 19.09 -2.97
N ALA A 131 -19.61 20.26 -3.49
CA ALA A 131 -20.59 21.14 -2.85
C ALA A 131 -21.97 20.46 -2.73
N SER A 132 -22.48 19.88 -3.83
CA SER A 132 -23.72 19.10 -3.85
C SER A 132 -23.73 17.91 -2.86
N ILE A 133 -22.56 17.37 -2.51
CA ILE A 133 -22.39 16.35 -1.49
C ILE A 133 -22.42 16.95 -0.08
N SER A 134 -21.73 18.08 0.15
CA SER A 134 -21.62 18.69 1.48
C SER A 134 -22.96 19.24 1.98
N GLU A 135 -23.77 19.81 1.08
CA GLU A 135 -25.13 20.28 1.35
C GLU A 135 -26.07 19.15 1.82
N ARG A 136 -25.93 17.97 1.23
CA ARG A 136 -26.77 16.79 1.52
C ARG A 136 -26.23 15.93 2.67
N CYS A 137 -25.03 16.20 3.16
CA CYS A 137 -24.37 15.46 4.24
C CYS A 137 -23.70 16.39 5.27
N PRO A 138 -24.45 17.31 5.93
CA PRO A 138 -23.87 18.22 6.93
C PRO A 138 -23.27 17.48 8.14
N ASN A 139 -23.80 16.30 8.47
CA ASN A 139 -23.37 15.44 9.58
C ASN A 139 -22.05 14.65 9.31
N LEU A 140 -21.28 15.03 8.29
CA LEU A 140 -20.10 14.27 7.89
C LEU A 140 -18.92 14.43 8.87
N THR A 141 -18.72 13.43 9.72
CA THR A 141 -17.60 13.38 10.68
C THR A 141 -16.26 12.97 10.06
N ARG A 142 -16.23 12.25 8.92
CA ARG A 142 -14.99 11.78 8.28
C ARG A 142 -15.08 11.86 6.75
N LEU A 143 -14.15 12.60 6.14
CA LEU A 143 -13.97 12.65 4.68
C LEU A 143 -12.63 12.02 4.29
N LYS A 144 -12.66 11.16 3.26
CA LYS A 144 -11.46 10.66 2.60
C LYS A 144 -11.49 10.91 1.10
N LEU A 145 -10.60 11.76 0.62
CA LEU A 145 -10.38 12.04 -0.80
C LEU A 145 -9.15 11.28 -1.30
N ARG A 146 -9.25 10.63 -2.46
CA ARG A 146 -8.11 9.97 -3.11
C ARG A 146 -8.14 10.15 -4.62
N ALA A 147 -7.12 10.82 -5.14
CA ALA A 147 -6.92 11.12 -6.56
C ALA A 147 -8.08 11.88 -7.22
N CYS A 148 -8.92 12.56 -6.44
CA CYS A 148 -9.81 13.60 -6.94
C CYS A 148 -8.91 14.80 -7.32
N ARG A 149 -8.65 14.98 -8.62
CA ARG A 149 -7.69 15.96 -9.17
C ARG A 149 -8.35 17.20 -9.76
N ASP A 150 -9.67 17.18 -9.84
CA ASP A 150 -10.48 18.23 -10.43
C ASP A 150 -11.20 19.05 -9.33
N LEU A 151 -10.83 18.78 -8.06
CA LEU A 151 -11.19 19.58 -6.89
C LEU A 151 -10.17 20.69 -6.67
N THR A 152 -10.65 21.93 -6.62
CA THR A 152 -9.84 23.13 -6.37
C THR A 152 -10.00 23.62 -4.94
N ASP A 153 -9.35 24.74 -4.61
CA ASP A 153 -9.52 25.42 -3.33
C ASP A 153 -10.96 25.93 -3.12
N ALA A 154 -11.68 26.28 -4.20
CA ALA A 154 -13.06 26.76 -4.14
C ALA A 154 -14.03 25.65 -3.70
N GLY A 155 -13.94 24.45 -4.29
CA GLY A 155 -14.74 23.30 -3.87
C GLY A 155 -14.44 22.84 -2.46
N MET A 156 -13.16 22.91 -2.02
CA MET A 156 -12.80 22.62 -0.63
C MET A 156 -13.38 23.65 0.35
N LEU A 157 -13.44 24.94 -0.03
CA LEU A 157 -14.08 25.99 0.76
C LEU A 157 -15.61 25.81 0.85
N ALA A 158 -16.28 25.52 -0.27
CA ALA A 158 -17.72 25.23 -0.29
C ALA A 158 -18.05 23.98 0.54
N PHE A 159 -17.23 22.94 0.45
CA PHE A 159 -17.33 21.76 1.31
C PHE A 159 -17.20 22.10 2.80
N ALA A 160 -16.16 22.85 3.18
CA ALA A 160 -15.83 23.10 4.57
C ALA A 160 -16.88 23.97 5.31
N LYS A 161 -17.48 24.94 4.61
CA LYS A 161 -18.56 25.79 5.17
C LYS A 161 -19.78 24.99 5.64
N ASN A 162 -20.10 23.91 4.94
CA ASN A 162 -21.26 23.04 5.19
C ASN A 162 -20.94 21.93 6.21
N CYS A 163 -19.80 21.25 6.09
CA CYS A 163 -19.44 20.09 6.93
C CYS A 163 -18.64 20.48 8.20
N ARG A 164 -19.17 21.40 9.02
CA ARG A 164 -18.45 21.94 10.21
C ARG A 164 -18.15 20.89 11.30
N GLY A 165 -18.92 19.81 11.35
CA GLY A 165 -18.73 18.68 12.28
C GLY A 165 -17.62 17.69 11.89
N LEU A 166 -16.79 18.00 10.90
CA LEU A 166 -15.74 17.12 10.40
C LEU A 166 -14.66 16.88 11.46
N LYS A 167 -14.55 15.63 11.92
CA LYS A 167 -13.52 15.18 12.88
C LYS A 167 -12.27 14.62 12.24
N LYS A 168 -12.35 14.10 11.00
CA LYS A 168 -11.20 13.49 10.32
C LYS A 168 -11.16 13.81 8.82
N LEU A 169 -10.08 14.42 8.35
CA LEU A 169 -9.79 14.62 6.94
C LEU A 169 -8.61 13.74 6.50
N SER A 170 -8.79 13.00 5.42
CA SER A 170 -7.69 12.32 4.72
C SER A 170 -7.71 12.64 3.23
N CYS A 171 -6.76 13.43 2.74
CA CYS A 171 -6.61 13.74 1.32
C CYS A 171 -5.34 13.09 0.74
N GLY A 172 -5.41 12.63 -0.51
CA GLY A 172 -4.35 11.79 -1.09
C GLY A 172 -4.23 11.87 -2.60
N SER A 173 -3.14 12.43 -3.13
CA SER A 173 -2.96 12.70 -4.57
C SER A 173 -4.01 13.67 -5.16
N CYS A 174 -4.51 14.60 -4.35
CA CYS A 174 -5.38 15.71 -4.76
C CYS A 174 -4.56 16.93 -5.20
N THR A 175 -5.22 17.95 -5.74
CA THR A 175 -4.63 19.08 -6.48
C THR A 175 -4.94 20.45 -5.90
N PHE A 176 -5.94 20.59 -5.02
CA PHE A 176 -6.10 21.79 -4.20
C PHE A 176 -4.83 22.10 -3.38
N GLY A 177 -4.63 23.37 -3.06
CA GLY A 177 -3.42 23.93 -2.44
C GLY A 177 -3.61 24.35 -0.99
N ALA A 178 -2.85 25.36 -0.58
CA ALA A 178 -2.87 25.89 0.79
C ALA A 178 -4.23 26.52 1.14
N LYS A 179 -4.84 27.29 0.23
CA LYS A 179 -6.15 27.94 0.44
C LYS A 179 -7.26 26.94 0.74
N GLY A 180 -7.35 25.85 -0.02
CA GLY A 180 -8.33 24.80 0.19
C GLY A 180 -8.09 24.00 1.47
N MET A 181 -6.83 23.89 1.91
CA MET A 181 -6.51 23.31 3.23
C MET A 181 -6.89 24.25 4.36
N ASN A 182 -6.50 25.54 4.29
CA ASN A 182 -6.84 26.55 5.28
C ASN A 182 -8.34 26.72 5.41
N ALA A 183 -9.09 26.74 4.31
CA ALA A 183 -10.55 26.75 4.32
C ALA A 183 -11.17 25.62 5.16
N VAL A 184 -10.59 24.41 5.15
CA VAL A 184 -11.02 23.32 6.06
C VAL A 184 -10.62 23.63 7.51
N LEU A 185 -9.36 24.05 7.74
CA LEU A 185 -8.86 24.35 9.08
C LEU A 185 -9.64 25.49 9.77
N ASP A 186 -10.12 26.46 9.00
CA ASP A 186 -10.85 27.62 9.48
C ASP A 186 -12.35 27.33 9.72
N ASN A 187 -12.96 26.39 8.98
CA ASN A 187 -14.40 26.10 9.07
C ASN A 187 -14.76 24.78 9.79
N CYS A 188 -13.78 23.91 10.07
CA CYS A 188 -13.98 22.62 10.75
C CYS A 188 -13.32 22.60 12.15
N PRO A 189 -13.86 23.31 13.17
CA PRO A 189 -13.27 23.42 14.50
C PRO A 189 -13.26 22.11 15.31
N ALA A 190 -13.92 21.05 14.83
CA ALA A 190 -13.98 19.74 15.48
C ALA A 190 -12.93 18.73 14.94
N LEU A 191 -12.00 19.16 14.10
CA LEU A 191 -11.05 18.30 13.38
C LEU A 191 -9.95 17.71 14.29
N GLU A 192 -10.12 16.46 14.68
CA GLU A 192 -9.18 15.73 15.54
C GLU A 192 -8.00 15.10 14.78
N GLU A 193 -8.20 14.66 13.54
CA GLU A 193 -7.15 13.98 12.74
C GLU A 193 -7.05 14.50 11.31
N LEU A 194 -5.85 14.95 10.93
CA LEU A 194 -5.50 15.35 9.58
C LEU A 194 -4.46 14.40 8.98
N SER A 195 -4.74 13.83 7.81
CA SER A 195 -3.76 13.05 7.05
C SER A 195 -3.66 13.47 5.58
N VAL A 196 -2.53 14.06 5.23
CA VAL A 196 -2.24 14.62 3.90
C VAL A 196 -1.22 13.75 3.20
N LYS A 197 -1.48 13.35 1.95
CA LYS A 197 -0.55 12.52 1.17
C LYS A 197 -0.39 12.99 -0.28
N ARG A 198 0.82 13.37 -0.71
CA ARG A 198 1.09 13.90 -2.07
C ARG A 198 0.05 14.96 -2.50
N LEU A 199 -0.16 16.00 -1.68
CA LEU A 199 -1.03 17.11 -2.09
C LEU A 199 -0.27 17.94 -3.12
N ARG A 200 -0.83 18.10 -4.33
CA ARG A 200 -0.11 18.63 -5.49
C ARG A 200 -0.25 20.14 -5.68
N GLY A 201 -1.27 20.78 -5.09
CA GLY A 201 -1.45 22.23 -5.17
C GLY A 201 -0.59 23.03 -4.19
N ILE A 202 0.23 22.35 -3.36
CA ILE A 202 1.21 23.03 -2.53
C ILE A 202 2.41 23.38 -3.43
N ILE A 203 2.52 24.67 -3.74
CA ILE A 203 3.66 25.28 -4.43
C ILE A 203 4.86 25.46 -3.48
N ASP A 204 5.98 25.93 -4.03
CA ASP A 204 7.24 26.12 -3.31
C ASP A 204 7.77 27.54 -3.38
N GLY A 205 8.83 27.80 -2.62
CA GLY A 205 9.56 29.05 -2.60
C GLY A 205 8.88 30.13 -1.76
N ALA A 206 9.31 31.37 -1.94
CA ALA A 206 8.86 32.51 -1.14
C ALA A 206 7.35 32.83 -1.27
N ALA A 207 6.68 32.29 -2.30
CA ALA A 207 5.24 32.42 -2.51
C ALA A 207 4.41 31.28 -1.88
N ALA A 208 5.03 30.31 -1.22
CA ALA A 208 4.31 29.21 -0.58
C ALA A 208 3.51 29.70 0.64
N GLU A 209 2.20 29.81 0.49
CA GLU A 209 1.30 30.21 1.57
C GLU A 209 1.38 29.23 2.76
N PRO A 210 1.45 29.74 4.02
CA PRO A 210 1.44 28.91 5.20
C PRO A 210 0.12 28.17 5.37
N ILE A 211 0.18 26.97 5.94
CA ILE A 211 -0.99 26.17 6.29
C ILE A 211 -1.19 26.22 7.81
N GLY A 212 -2.36 26.69 8.21
CA GLY A 212 -2.80 26.84 9.59
C GLY A 212 -2.40 28.17 10.26
N PRO A 213 -2.67 28.32 11.58
CA PRO A 213 -3.25 27.29 12.44
C PRO A 213 -4.74 27.02 12.18
N GLY A 214 -5.53 28.06 11.90
CA GLY A 214 -6.99 27.97 11.78
C GLY A 214 -7.68 27.54 13.08
N LEU A 215 -9.02 27.48 13.06
CA LEU A 215 -9.81 27.09 14.24
C LEU A 215 -9.60 25.61 14.64
N ALA A 216 -9.32 24.75 13.65
CA ALA A 216 -9.07 23.33 13.84
C ALA A 216 -7.89 23.02 14.78
N ALA A 217 -6.87 23.90 14.85
CA ALA A 217 -5.67 23.70 15.67
C ALA A 217 -5.99 23.40 17.15
N ALA A 218 -7.03 24.01 17.71
CA ALA A 218 -7.43 23.77 19.10
C ALA A 218 -7.87 22.32 19.38
N SER A 219 -8.39 21.62 18.36
CA SER A 219 -8.97 20.27 18.48
C SER A 219 -8.09 19.14 17.91
N LEU A 220 -7.06 19.50 17.10
CA LEU A 220 -6.19 18.54 16.43
C LEU A 220 -5.36 17.71 17.43
N LYS A 221 -5.49 16.39 17.34
CA LYS A 221 -4.78 15.39 18.15
C LYS A 221 -3.78 14.58 17.34
N THR A 222 -3.92 14.52 16.01
CA THR A 222 -3.00 13.79 15.14
C THR A 222 -2.82 14.46 13.78
N ILE A 223 -1.56 14.70 13.40
CA ILE A 223 -1.17 15.23 12.09
C ILE A 223 -0.26 14.21 11.40
N CYS A 224 -0.59 13.83 10.17
CA CYS A 224 0.06 12.75 9.44
C CYS A 224 0.34 13.14 7.98
N LEU A 225 1.53 13.68 7.74
CA LEU A 225 2.00 14.20 6.45
C LEU A 225 2.84 13.15 5.70
N LYS A 226 2.55 12.91 4.41
CA LYS A 226 3.21 11.86 3.62
C LYS A 226 3.55 12.29 2.21
N GLU A 227 4.79 12.06 1.80
CA GLU A 227 5.28 12.28 0.43
C GLU A 227 4.93 13.71 -0.02
N LEU A 228 5.24 14.68 0.83
CA LEU A 228 5.02 16.11 0.58
C LEU A 228 6.34 16.76 0.18
N TYR A 229 6.27 17.55 -0.87
CA TYR A 229 7.40 18.28 -1.42
C TYR A 229 7.84 19.42 -0.48
N ASN A 230 6.92 20.33 -0.18
CA ASN A 230 7.09 21.39 0.81
C ASN A 230 6.30 21.00 2.07
N GLY A 231 6.91 20.23 2.97
CA GLY A 231 6.27 19.78 4.22
C GLY A 231 6.24 20.86 5.32
N GLN A 232 7.24 21.75 5.31
CA GLN A 232 7.39 22.84 6.27
C GLN A 232 6.27 23.89 6.24
N CYS A 233 5.50 24.00 5.16
CA CYS A 233 4.32 24.88 5.11
C CYS A 233 3.25 24.54 6.16
N PHE A 234 3.22 23.30 6.68
CA PHE A 234 2.36 22.90 7.81
C PHE A 234 2.92 23.32 9.18
N GLY A 235 4.08 23.97 9.26
CA GLY A 235 4.69 24.44 10.51
C GLY A 235 3.73 25.23 11.40
N PRO A 236 3.06 26.29 10.89
CA PRO A 236 2.09 27.08 11.67
C PRO A 236 0.92 26.24 12.22
N LEU A 237 0.41 25.27 11.45
CA LEU A 237 -0.59 24.31 11.94
C LEU A 237 -0.06 23.45 13.08
N ILE A 238 1.15 22.90 12.94
CA ILE A 238 1.73 22.00 13.95
C ILE A 238 2.02 22.78 15.24
N ILE A 239 2.62 23.97 15.13
CA ILE A 239 2.93 24.86 16.26
C ILE A 239 1.64 25.33 16.98
N GLY A 240 0.59 25.68 16.23
CA GLY A 240 -0.69 26.09 16.82
C GLY A 240 -1.49 24.95 17.46
N ALA A 241 -1.22 23.69 17.09
CA ALA A 241 -1.95 22.51 17.57
C ALA A 241 -1.48 22.05 18.96
N ARG A 242 -1.70 22.88 19.99
CA ARG A 242 -1.25 22.64 21.38
C ARG A 242 -1.68 21.30 22.00
N ASN A 243 -2.78 20.71 21.49
CA ASN A 243 -3.32 19.41 21.92
C ASN A 243 -2.84 18.21 21.07
N LEU A 244 -1.84 18.41 20.20
CA LEU A 244 -1.32 17.39 19.29
C LEU A 244 -0.57 16.29 20.03
N ARG A 245 -1.11 15.07 19.98
CA ARG A 245 -0.52 13.88 20.64
C ARG A 245 0.35 13.03 19.70
N SER A 246 0.11 13.09 18.39
CA SER A 246 0.77 12.22 17.40
C SER A 246 1.16 13.01 16.15
N LEU A 247 2.47 13.20 15.94
CA LEU A 247 3.03 13.86 14.76
C LEU A 247 3.76 12.83 13.89
N LYS A 248 3.34 12.70 12.63
CA LYS A 248 3.87 11.68 11.72
C LYS A 248 4.26 12.25 10.37
N LEU A 249 5.56 12.27 10.09
CA LEU A 249 6.18 12.85 8.91
C LEU A 249 6.84 11.72 8.09
N PHE A 250 6.42 11.54 6.84
CA PHE A 250 6.95 10.47 5.98
C PHE A 250 7.37 11.03 4.62
N ARG A 251 8.67 11.15 4.34
CA ARG A 251 9.21 11.71 3.09
C ARG A 251 8.62 13.10 2.82
N CYS A 252 8.82 13.98 3.79
CA CYS A 252 8.41 15.38 3.75
C CYS A 252 9.66 16.25 3.81
N SER A 253 9.97 16.96 2.73
CA SER A 253 11.12 17.88 2.68
C SER A 253 10.79 19.22 3.35
N GLY A 254 11.83 19.88 3.86
CA GLY A 254 11.74 21.09 4.69
C GLY A 254 12.84 21.10 5.74
N ASP A 255 13.13 22.28 6.29
CA ASP A 255 14.12 22.46 7.35
C ASP A 255 13.50 22.15 8.72
N TRP A 256 13.48 20.86 9.09
CA TRP A 256 12.83 20.42 10.32
C TRP A 256 13.65 20.71 11.58
N ASP A 257 14.96 20.86 11.48
CA ASP A 257 15.81 21.25 12.61
C ASP A 257 15.49 22.68 13.10
N LYS A 258 15.06 23.59 12.21
CA LYS A 258 14.51 24.89 12.62
C LYS A 258 13.07 24.82 13.14
N LEU A 259 12.25 23.91 12.64
CA LEU A 259 10.85 23.79 13.05
C LEU A 259 10.67 23.06 14.38
N PHE A 260 11.45 22.02 14.68
CA PHE A 260 11.26 21.24 15.91
C PHE A 260 11.41 22.07 17.20
N PRO A 261 12.39 22.98 17.36
CA PRO A 261 12.44 23.88 18.51
C PRO A 261 11.14 24.67 18.70
N LEU A 262 10.60 25.25 17.63
CA LEU A 262 9.36 26.04 17.66
C LEU A 262 8.12 25.18 17.97
N ILE A 263 8.10 23.93 17.51
CA ILE A 263 7.02 22.98 17.81
C ILE A 263 7.08 22.55 19.27
N MET A 264 8.26 22.22 19.80
CA MET A 264 8.40 21.68 21.16
C MET A 264 8.24 22.73 22.25
N ASP A 265 8.50 24.01 21.95
CA ASP A 265 8.17 25.15 22.81
C ASP A 265 6.65 25.31 23.02
N GLN A 266 5.85 25.16 21.96
CA GLN A 266 4.40 25.39 22.00
C GLN A 266 3.56 24.12 22.24
N VAL A 267 4.11 22.93 21.96
CA VAL A 267 3.36 21.66 21.95
C VAL A 267 3.98 20.62 22.87
N THR A 268 3.68 20.73 24.17
CA THR A 268 4.18 19.85 25.23
C THR A 268 3.38 18.54 25.38
N SER A 269 2.27 18.38 24.66
CA SER A 269 1.33 17.24 24.78
C SER A 269 1.62 16.05 23.85
N ILE A 270 2.74 16.09 23.12
CA ILE A 270 3.14 15.04 22.17
C ILE A 270 3.51 13.73 22.90
N ILE A 271 2.95 12.63 22.41
CA ILE A 271 3.18 11.25 22.89
C ILE A 271 3.89 10.41 21.83
N GLU A 272 3.63 10.68 20.54
CA GLU A 272 4.19 9.92 19.41
C GLU A 272 4.79 10.85 18.35
N ILE A 273 6.08 10.64 18.04
CA ILE A 273 6.75 11.22 16.88
C ILE A 273 7.23 10.10 15.95
N HIS A 274 6.84 10.18 14.68
CA HIS A 274 7.29 9.26 13.64
C HIS A 274 7.89 10.04 12.48
N MET A 275 9.19 9.85 12.23
CA MET A 275 9.91 10.43 11.11
C MET A 275 10.40 9.30 10.19
N GLU A 276 9.92 9.25 8.94
CA GLU A 276 10.49 8.38 7.89
C GLU A 276 11.13 9.24 6.80
N ARG A 277 12.45 9.13 6.60
CA ARG A 277 13.20 9.86 5.54
C ARG A 277 12.90 11.36 5.55
N ILE A 278 13.20 11.97 6.69
CA ILE A 278 13.10 13.40 6.94
C ILE A 278 14.52 13.97 7.07
N GLN A 279 14.72 15.21 6.61
CA GLN A 279 15.94 15.98 6.87
C GLN A 279 15.83 16.52 8.30
N VAL A 280 16.51 15.84 9.22
CA VAL A 280 16.53 16.13 10.66
C VAL A 280 17.84 15.56 11.22
N SER A 281 18.56 16.36 11.99
CA SER A 281 19.84 16.01 12.60
C SER A 281 19.70 15.85 14.11
N ASP A 282 20.83 15.84 14.83
CA ASP A 282 20.84 15.83 16.29
C ASP A 282 20.22 17.12 16.88
N VAL A 283 20.20 18.24 16.15
CA VAL A 283 19.52 19.48 16.58
C VAL A 283 18.02 19.28 16.74
N GLY A 284 17.38 18.64 15.75
CA GLY A 284 15.95 18.28 15.84
C GLY A 284 15.67 17.23 16.92
N LEU A 285 16.59 16.29 17.16
CA LEU A 285 16.45 15.33 18.27
C LEU A 285 16.61 15.99 19.65
N GLU A 286 17.55 16.92 19.80
CA GLU A 286 17.72 17.71 21.01
C GLU A 286 16.46 18.56 21.29
N ALA A 287 15.87 19.18 20.28
CA ALA A 287 14.58 19.85 20.43
C ALA A 287 13.47 18.87 20.87
N ILE A 288 13.36 17.70 20.23
CA ILE A 288 12.40 16.64 20.57
C ILE A 288 12.59 16.15 22.02
N SER A 289 13.82 16.14 22.55
CA SER A 289 14.11 15.71 23.93
C SER A 289 13.37 16.54 24.99
N ASN A 290 12.96 17.77 24.68
CA ASN A 290 12.18 18.61 25.60
C ASN A 290 10.71 18.15 25.73
N SER A 291 10.26 17.21 24.90
CA SER A 291 8.94 16.58 25.01
C SER A 291 8.94 15.47 26.07
N LEU A 292 8.72 15.85 27.33
CA LEU A 292 8.78 14.93 28.48
C LEU A 292 7.71 13.82 28.46
N ASN A 293 6.61 14.04 27.71
CA ASN A 293 5.49 13.10 27.56
C ASN A 293 5.68 12.06 26.43
N LEU A 294 6.84 12.06 25.75
CA LEU A 294 7.09 11.21 24.58
C LEU A 294 7.19 9.72 24.96
N GLU A 295 6.18 8.93 24.58
CA GLU A 295 6.15 7.47 24.77
C GLU A 295 6.65 6.70 23.54
N ILE A 296 6.52 7.26 22.33
CA ILE A 296 6.78 6.57 21.06
C ILE A 296 7.64 7.44 20.15
N LEU A 297 8.85 6.96 19.82
CA LEU A 297 9.74 7.61 18.85
C LEU A 297 10.15 6.65 17.73
N HIS A 298 9.86 7.00 16.49
CA HIS A 298 10.36 6.29 15.31
C HIS A 298 11.29 7.20 14.49
N LEU A 299 12.57 6.81 14.41
CA LEU A 299 13.67 7.42 13.64
C LEU A 299 13.99 6.52 12.43
N VAL A 300 13.19 6.63 11.36
CA VAL A 300 13.28 5.70 10.24
C VAL A 300 14.01 6.35 9.06
N LYS A 301 15.27 5.97 8.82
CA LYS A 301 16.09 6.44 7.69
C LYS A 301 16.33 7.94 7.73
N THR A 302 16.68 8.42 8.91
CA THR A 302 17.11 9.79 9.21
C THR A 302 18.64 9.77 9.37
N PRO A 303 19.42 9.86 8.26
CA PRO A 303 20.84 9.53 8.23
C PRO A 303 21.74 10.53 8.96
N GLU A 304 21.20 11.68 9.34
CA GLU A 304 21.90 12.77 10.03
C GLU A 304 21.80 12.68 11.56
N CYS A 305 20.87 11.87 12.09
CA CYS A 305 20.80 11.55 13.52
C CYS A 305 21.94 10.61 13.94
N THR A 306 22.53 10.85 15.11
CA THR A 306 23.65 10.08 15.66
C THR A 306 23.40 9.62 17.10
N ASN A 307 24.40 8.98 17.71
CA ASN A 307 24.39 8.66 19.14
C ASN A 307 24.14 9.88 20.04
N ALA A 308 24.57 11.09 19.64
CA ALA A 308 24.42 12.30 20.46
C ALA A 308 22.95 12.72 20.59
N GLY A 309 22.23 12.86 19.47
CA GLY A 309 20.81 13.22 19.50
C GLY A 309 19.93 12.13 20.13
N LEU A 310 20.26 10.85 19.93
CA LEU A 310 19.56 9.75 20.64
C LEU A 310 19.84 9.79 22.14
N GLY A 311 21.06 10.12 22.55
CA GLY A 311 21.45 10.32 23.95
C GLY A 311 20.63 11.43 24.62
N ALA A 312 20.54 12.61 23.99
CA ALA A 312 19.74 13.73 24.48
C ALA A 312 18.27 13.34 24.69
N VAL A 313 17.67 12.60 23.75
CA VAL A 313 16.29 12.07 23.89
C VAL A 313 16.20 11.10 25.08
N ALA A 314 17.11 10.14 25.20
CA ALA A 314 17.11 9.19 26.31
C ALA A 314 17.27 9.88 27.69
N GLU A 315 18.09 10.92 27.76
CA GLU A 315 18.36 11.66 28.99
C GLU A 315 17.13 12.41 29.53
N LYS A 316 16.19 12.83 28.68
CA LYS A 316 14.99 13.57 29.11
C LYS A 316 13.67 12.78 29.00
N CYS A 317 13.46 12.00 27.94
CA CYS A 317 12.19 11.29 27.67
C CYS A 317 12.07 9.97 28.47
N LYS A 318 11.89 10.06 29.79
CA LYS A 318 11.81 8.87 30.69
C LYS A 318 10.54 8.01 30.53
N LEU A 319 9.52 8.52 29.85
CA LEU A 319 8.29 7.80 29.52
C LEU A 319 8.39 7.00 28.20
N LEU A 320 9.56 6.96 27.55
CA LEU A 320 9.74 6.25 26.29
C LEU A 320 9.49 4.74 26.44
N ARG A 321 8.42 4.26 25.80
CA ARG A 321 7.97 2.86 25.78
C ARG A 321 8.21 2.18 24.46
N LYS A 322 8.30 2.93 23.36
CA LYS A 322 8.54 2.39 22.02
C LYS A 322 9.60 3.18 21.27
N LEU A 323 10.65 2.48 20.84
CA LEU A 323 11.73 3.04 20.06
C LEU A 323 11.93 2.22 18.79
N HIS A 324 11.88 2.87 17.64
CA HIS A 324 12.16 2.26 16.34
C HIS A 324 13.21 3.07 15.62
N ILE A 325 14.36 2.46 15.33
CA ILE A 325 15.47 3.08 14.61
C ILE A 325 15.71 2.27 13.33
N ASP A 326 15.70 2.95 12.18
CA ASP A 326 16.20 2.42 10.90
C ASP A 326 17.43 3.25 10.51
N GLY A 327 18.62 2.74 10.85
CA GLY A 327 19.92 3.40 10.61
C GLY A 327 20.30 3.49 9.14
N TRP A 328 19.52 2.87 8.25
CA TRP A 328 19.74 2.84 6.80
C TRP A 328 21.18 2.40 6.45
N LYS A 329 21.81 3.02 5.45
CA LYS A 329 23.24 2.85 5.15
C LYS A 329 24.16 3.73 6.02
N ALA A 330 23.62 4.52 6.94
CA ALA A 330 24.39 5.52 7.67
C ALA A 330 25.00 4.95 8.96
N ASN A 331 24.28 4.06 9.66
CA ASN A 331 24.71 3.39 10.89
C ASN A 331 25.40 4.31 11.93
N ARG A 332 24.94 5.57 12.04
CA ARG A 332 25.49 6.59 12.95
C ARG A 332 24.97 6.50 14.38
N ILE A 333 23.93 5.70 14.58
CA ILE A 333 23.44 5.26 15.89
C ILE A 333 23.97 3.83 16.07
N GLY A 334 24.63 3.57 17.19
CA GLY A 334 25.20 2.28 17.56
C GLY A 334 25.23 2.13 19.08
N ASP A 335 26.22 1.42 19.61
CA ASP A 335 26.24 1.03 21.02
C ASP A 335 26.14 2.21 22.00
N HIS A 336 26.84 3.33 21.77
CA HIS A 336 26.80 4.48 22.67
C HIS A 336 25.38 5.05 22.85
N GLY A 337 24.64 5.24 21.76
CA GLY A 337 23.26 5.73 21.82
C GLY A 337 22.30 4.70 22.43
N LEU A 338 22.50 3.41 22.15
CA LEU A 338 21.69 2.34 22.72
C LEU A 338 21.96 2.11 24.22
N ILE A 339 23.20 2.29 24.68
CA ILE A 339 23.56 2.26 26.10
C ILE A 339 22.96 3.47 26.84
N ALA A 340 22.88 4.66 26.22
CA ALA A 340 22.19 5.81 26.80
C ALA A 340 20.69 5.53 26.99
N VAL A 341 20.03 4.93 25.99
CA VAL A 341 18.65 4.44 26.10
C VAL A 341 18.52 3.39 27.21
N ALA A 342 19.40 2.39 27.26
CA ALA A 342 19.37 1.35 28.30
C ALA A 342 19.53 1.91 29.72
N LYS A 343 20.36 2.93 29.91
CA LYS A 343 20.55 3.57 31.22
C LYS A 343 19.36 4.42 31.67
N SER A 344 18.58 4.96 30.73
CA SER A 344 17.56 5.98 31.03
C SER A 344 16.11 5.55 30.82
N CYS A 345 15.83 4.60 29.93
CA CYS A 345 14.48 4.26 29.48
C CYS A 345 14.07 2.86 29.99
N SER A 346 13.94 2.70 31.32
CA SER A 346 13.52 1.44 31.97
C SER A 346 12.09 1.00 31.62
N ASN A 347 11.25 1.94 31.16
CA ASN A 347 9.88 1.71 30.71
C ASN A 347 9.75 1.15 29.28
N LEU A 348 10.87 0.88 28.59
CA LEU A 348 10.86 0.42 27.20
C LEU A 348 10.19 -0.96 27.05
N GLN A 349 9.17 -1.03 26.18
CA GLN A 349 8.33 -2.21 25.92
C GLN A 349 8.49 -2.75 24.49
N GLU A 350 8.84 -1.90 23.52
CA GLU A 350 9.03 -2.27 22.12
C GLU A 350 10.27 -1.58 21.54
N LEU A 351 11.28 -2.38 21.18
CA LEU A 351 12.50 -1.92 20.52
C LEU A 351 12.63 -2.55 19.13
N VAL A 352 12.79 -1.71 18.10
CA VAL A 352 12.95 -2.14 16.71
C VAL A 352 14.22 -1.50 16.15
N LEU A 353 15.23 -2.32 15.84
CA LEU A 353 16.50 -1.90 15.24
C LEU A 353 16.60 -2.47 13.82
N ILE A 354 16.74 -1.60 12.83
CA ILE A 354 16.89 -1.94 11.41
C ILE A 354 18.13 -1.26 10.85
N GLY A 355 19.06 -1.99 10.22
CA GLY A 355 20.28 -1.36 9.67
C GLY A 355 21.11 -0.62 10.72
N VAL A 356 21.11 -1.14 11.95
CA VAL A 356 21.91 -0.70 13.09
C VAL A 356 22.70 -1.91 13.54
N ASN A 357 23.97 -1.72 13.88
CA ASN A 357 24.87 -2.77 14.32
C ASN A 357 25.17 -2.66 15.84
N PRO A 358 24.26 -3.11 16.73
CA PRO A 358 24.54 -3.22 18.16
C PRO A 358 25.44 -4.44 18.42
N THR A 359 26.39 -4.31 19.34
CA THR A 359 27.16 -5.46 19.86
C THR A 359 26.52 -6.03 21.12
N LYS A 360 27.06 -7.16 21.61
CA LYS A 360 26.74 -7.69 22.94
C LYS A 360 26.72 -6.61 24.04
N LEU A 361 27.61 -5.61 24.02
CA LEU A 361 27.70 -4.60 25.08
C LEU A 361 26.40 -3.79 25.24
N SER A 362 25.81 -3.30 24.14
CA SER A 362 24.58 -2.52 24.23
C SER A 362 23.34 -3.39 24.43
N LEU A 363 23.29 -4.58 23.81
CA LEU A 363 22.20 -5.53 24.00
C LEU A 363 22.16 -6.10 25.42
N GLU A 364 23.32 -6.32 26.04
CA GLU A 364 23.43 -6.76 27.44
C GLU A 364 22.95 -5.69 28.41
N MET A 365 23.30 -4.42 28.17
CA MET A 365 22.79 -3.29 28.95
C MET A 365 21.27 -3.11 28.78
N LEU A 366 20.76 -3.20 27.54
CA LEU A 366 19.32 -3.14 27.26
C LEU A 366 18.57 -4.28 27.97
N ALA A 367 19.07 -5.52 27.87
CA ALA A 367 18.46 -6.69 28.49
C ALA A 367 18.51 -6.66 30.03
N SER A 368 19.55 -6.04 30.61
CA SER A 368 19.70 -5.91 32.07
C SER A 368 18.80 -4.81 32.65
N ASN A 369 18.60 -3.70 31.92
CA ASN A 369 17.90 -2.51 32.45
C ASN A 369 16.44 -2.37 31.98
N CYS A 370 16.11 -2.76 30.75
CA CYS A 370 14.77 -2.61 30.18
C CYS A 370 13.90 -3.85 30.49
N GLN A 371 13.67 -4.13 31.78
CA GLN A 371 12.96 -5.33 32.24
C GLN A 371 11.50 -5.45 31.75
N ASN A 372 10.93 -4.37 31.19
CA ASN A 372 9.58 -4.36 30.59
C ASN A 372 9.55 -4.69 29.08
N LEU A 373 10.69 -5.07 28.47
CA LEU A 373 10.82 -5.24 27.02
C LEU A 373 10.06 -6.46 26.49
N GLU A 374 8.79 -6.26 26.14
CA GLU A 374 7.93 -7.31 25.56
C GLU A 374 8.28 -7.68 24.11
N ARG A 375 8.86 -6.74 23.35
CA ARG A 375 9.01 -6.86 21.90
C ARG A 375 10.37 -6.36 21.44
N LEU A 376 11.12 -7.23 20.79
CA LEU A 376 12.41 -6.91 20.20
C LEU A 376 12.42 -7.32 18.73
N ALA A 377 12.89 -6.43 17.86
CA ALA A 377 13.13 -6.73 16.46
C ALA A 377 14.53 -6.25 16.05
N LEU A 378 15.34 -7.17 15.52
CA LEU A 378 16.71 -6.96 15.06
C LEU A 378 16.75 -7.33 13.56
N CYS A 379 17.06 -6.37 12.68
CA CYS A 379 16.84 -6.51 11.24
C CYS A 379 17.97 -5.92 10.40
N GLY A 380 18.73 -6.75 9.67
CA GLY A 380 19.83 -6.31 8.83
C GLY A 380 20.94 -5.72 9.68
N SER A 381 21.41 -6.52 10.63
CA SER A 381 22.50 -6.18 11.55
C SER A 381 23.59 -7.21 11.39
N ASP A 382 24.80 -6.75 11.09
CA ASP A 382 25.97 -7.61 10.81
C ASP A 382 26.67 -8.06 12.10
N THR A 383 26.33 -7.48 13.25
CA THR A 383 26.91 -7.76 14.58
C THR A 383 26.05 -8.61 15.50
N VAL A 384 24.80 -8.93 15.11
CA VAL A 384 23.88 -9.72 15.95
C VAL A 384 24.08 -11.20 15.62
N GLY A 385 24.99 -11.84 16.35
CA GLY A 385 25.25 -13.28 16.26
C GLY A 385 24.69 -14.05 17.45
N ASP A 386 25.16 -15.28 17.63
CA ASP A 386 24.65 -16.18 18.68
C ASP A 386 25.00 -15.71 20.10
N ALA A 387 26.12 -15.02 20.27
CA ALA A 387 26.52 -14.44 21.57
C ALA A 387 25.54 -13.34 22.02
N GLU A 388 25.09 -12.49 21.10
CA GLU A 388 24.08 -11.46 21.31
C GLU A 388 22.71 -12.07 21.62
N ILE A 389 22.29 -13.09 20.85
CA ILE A 389 21.02 -13.79 21.08
C ILE A 389 21.03 -14.56 22.40
N CYS A 390 22.15 -15.18 22.76
CA CYS A 390 22.32 -15.85 24.06
C CYS A 390 22.20 -14.85 25.22
N CYS A 391 22.82 -13.67 25.11
CA CYS A 391 22.66 -12.61 26.11
C CYS A 391 21.19 -12.17 26.28
N ILE A 392 20.48 -11.95 25.16
CA ILE A 392 19.05 -11.63 25.15
C ILE A 392 18.24 -12.77 25.78
N ALA A 393 18.52 -14.02 25.41
CA ALA A 393 17.80 -15.19 25.88
C ALA A 393 17.90 -15.35 27.41
N LEU A 394 19.08 -15.15 27.98
CA LEU A 394 19.35 -15.25 29.42
C LEU A 394 18.72 -14.11 30.23
N LYS A 395 18.69 -12.87 29.69
CA LYS A 395 18.36 -11.67 30.48
C LYS A 395 16.97 -11.06 30.21
N CYS A 396 16.39 -11.21 29.01
CA CYS A 396 15.10 -10.59 28.66
C CYS A 396 13.89 -11.42 29.13
N ILE A 397 13.60 -11.40 30.44
CA ILE A 397 12.55 -12.24 31.06
C ILE A 397 11.14 -11.90 30.53
N ALA A 398 10.82 -10.62 30.29
CA ALA A 398 9.51 -10.17 29.83
C ALA A 398 9.24 -10.33 28.32
N LEU A 399 10.21 -10.82 27.54
CA LEU A 399 10.16 -10.83 26.08
C LEU A 399 9.10 -11.81 25.56
N LYS A 400 8.06 -11.27 24.93
CA LYS A 400 6.92 -12.02 24.35
C LYS A 400 7.07 -12.24 22.84
N LYS A 401 7.75 -11.33 22.14
CA LYS A 401 7.87 -11.37 20.67
C LYS A 401 9.27 -10.96 20.21
N LEU A 402 9.97 -11.88 19.56
CA LEU A 402 11.28 -11.66 18.96
C LEU A 402 11.20 -11.78 17.44
N CYS A 403 11.75 -10.81 16.72
CA CYS A 403 11.87 -10.84 15.26
C CYS A 403 13.31 -10.61 14.84
N ILE A 404 13.99 -11.65 14.37
CA ILE A 404 15.36 -11.55 13.84
C ILE A 404 15.28 -11.66 12.33
N LYS A 405 15.98 -10.79 11.60
CA LYS A 405 15.99 -10.84 10.14
C LYS A 405 17.35 -10.43 9.59
N SER A 406 17.93 -11.24 8.71
CA SER A 406 19.21 -10.91 8.05
C SER A 406 20.28 -10.52 9.07
N CYS A 407 20.45 -11.37 10.07
CA CYS A 407 21.51 -11.30 11.09
C CYS A 407 22.31 -12.62 11.04
N PRO A 408 23.61 -12.61 11.36
CA PRO A 408 24.48 -13.79 11.33
C PRO A 408 24.30 -14.70 12.55
N ILE A 409 23.05 -15.13 12.80
CA ILE A 409 22.72 -16.14 13.83
C ILE A 409 22.74 -17.56 13.23
N SER A 410 23.01 -18.54 14.07
CA SER A 410 22.97 -19.98 13.78
C SER A 410 21.97 -20.72 14.67
N ASP A 411 21.92 -22.04 14.54
CA ASP A 411 21.14 -22.91 15.42
C ASP A 411 21.55 -22.79 16.89
N HIS A 412 22.80 -22.43 17.18
CA HIS A 412 23.22 -22.21 18.57
C HIS A 412 22.48 -21.02 19.22
N GLY A 413 22.17 -19.98 18.44
CA GLY A 413 21.27 -18.90 18.87
C GLY A 413 19.83 -19.38 19.07
N MET A 414 19.39 -20.41 18.35
CA MET A 414 18.07 -21.03 18.51
C MET A 414 17.99 -21.92 19.76
N GLU A 415 19.05 -22.67 20.07
CA GLU A 415 19.22 -23.42 21.34
C GLU A 415 19.18 -22.48 22.56
N ALA A 416 19.85 -21.33 22.45
CA ALA A 416 19.79 -20.31 23.50
C ALA A 416 18.36 -19.78 23.69
N LEU A 417 17.60 -19.54 22.61
CA LEU A 417 16.18 -19.16 22.71
C LEU A 417 15.27 -20.31 23.20
N ALA A 418 15.67 -21.56 23.01
CA ALA A 418 14.94 -22.72 23.50
C ALA A 418 15.06 -22.86 25.02
N SER A 419 16.21 -22.49 25.60
CA SER A 419 16.47 -22.51 27.03
C SER A 419 16.08 -21.21 27.75
N GLY A 420 16.30 -20.04 27.14
CA GLY A 420 16.00 -18.72 27.70
C GLY A 420 14.59 -18.14 27.40
N CYS A 421 14.37 -16.88 27.77
CA CYS A 421 13.15 -16.08 27.55
C CYS A 421 11.83 -16.82 27.89
N PRO A 422 11.49 -17.02 29.18
CA PRO A 422 10.37 -17.87 29.59
C PRO A 422 8.98 -17.41 29.11
N ASN A 423 8.79 -16.11 28.85
CA ASN A 423 7.52 -15.53 28.40
C ASN A 423 7.37 -15.45 26.87
N LEU A 424 8.26 -16.08 26.11
CA LEU A 424 8.31 -15.94 24.65
C LEU A 424 7.15 -16.69 23.98
N VAL A 425 6.28 -15.94 23.29
CA VAL A 425 5.09 -16.47 22.59
C VAL A 425 5.29 -16.52 21.08
N LYS A 426 6.21 -15.71 20.54
CA LYS A 426 6.47 -15.64 19.10
C LYS A 426 7.92 -15.35 18.75
N VAL A 427 8.52 -16.26 17.98
CA VAL A 427 9.81 -16.05 17.32
C VAL A 427 9.59 -15.99 15.81
N LYS A 428 10.21 -15.02 15.16
CA LYS A 428 10.18 -14.87 13.71
C LYS A 428 11.60 -14.64 13.20
N VAL A 429 12.19 -15.65 12.59
CA VAL A 429 13.55 -15.62 12.05
C VAL A 429 13.48 -15.65 10.53
N LYS A 430 14.10 -14.67 9.86
CA LYS A 430 13.98 -14.47 8.41
C LYS A 430 15.34 -14.19 7.75
N LYS A 431 15.74 -14.99 6.75
CA LYS A 431 16.99 -14.79 5.98
C LYS A 431 18.25 -14.75 6.87
N CYS A 432 18.28 -15.54 7.93
CA CYS A 432 19.45 -15.72 8.80
C CYS A 432 20.11 -17.06 8.42
N ARG A 433 21.15 -17.01 7.58
CA ARG A 433 21.63 -18.19 6.83
C ARG A 433 22.19 -19.35 7.67
N GLY A 434 22.53 -19.13 8.95
CA GLY A 434 23.03 -20.19 9.82
C GLY A 434 21.95 -20.99 10.54
N VAL A 435 20.67 -20.62 10.44
CA VAL A 435 19.57 -21.29 11.15
C VAL A 435 18.93 -22.36 10.28
N THR A 436 19.12 -23.62 10.61
CA THR A 436 18.51 -24.73 9.89
C THR A 436 17.02 -24.91 10.27
N PRO A 437 16.23 -25.66 9.47
CA PRO A 437 14.93 -26.15 9.90
C PRO A 437 14.98 -26.89 11.24
N GLU A 438 16.02 -27.71 11.43
CA GLU A 438 16.27 -28.55 12.60
C GLU A 438 16.41 -27.71 13.88
N GLY A 439 17.19 -26.62 13.86
CA GLY A 439 17.33 -25.72 15.01
C GLY A 439 16.03 -25.00 15.40
N ALA A 440 15.11 -24.79 14.44
CA ALA A 440 13.79 -24.26 14.74
C ALA A 440 12.78 -25.33 15.18
N ASP A 441 12.91 -26.57 14.72
CA ASP A 441 12.13 -27.69 15.23
C ASP A 441 12.54 -28.07 16.65
N TRP A 442 13.82 -27.97 16.98
CA TRP A 442 14.33 -28.02 18.36
C TRP A 442 13.67 -26.95 19.25
N LEU A 443 13.64 -25.70 18.78
CA LEU A 443 12.96 -24.60 19.48
C LEU A 443 11.45 -24.85 19.66
N ARG A 444 10.77 -25.47 18.68
CA ARG A 444 9.35 -25.84 18.79
C ARG A 444 9.14 -26.98 19.79
N ALA A 445 9.98 -28.01 19.74
CA ALA A 445 9.89 -29.18 20.63
C ALA A 445 10.09 -28.78 22.10
N ASN A 446 11.09 -27.95 22.40
CA ASN A 446 11.37 -27.50 23.77
C ASN A 446 10.38 -26.44 24.29
N ARG A 447 9.60 -25.80 23.40
CA ARG A 447 8.63 -24.74 23.73
C ARG A 447 7.30 -24.97 23.01
N GLY A 448 6.55 -26.01 23.38
CA GLY A 448 5.33 -26.44 22.65
C GLY A 448 4.22 -25.39 22.43
N SER A 449 4.20 -24.28 23.19
CA SER A 449 3.27 -23.15 22.99
C SER A 449 3.83 -22.01 22.11
N LEU A 450 5.11 -22.06 21.72
CA LEU A 450 5.82 -20.99 21.04
C LEU A 450 5.54 -20.99 19.52
N SER A 451 5.08 -19.86 18.99
CA SER A 451 4.88 -19.69 17.55
C SER A 451 6.19 -19.32 16.83
N VAL A 452 6.87 -20.32 16.26
CA VAL A 452 8.13 -20.17 15.50
C VAL A 452 7.88 -20.06 13.99
N ASN A 453 8.16 -18.89 13.40
CA ASN A 453 8.08 -18.62 11.96
C ASN A 453 9.48 -18.48 11.37
N LEU A 454 9.96 -19.52 10.68
CA LEU A 454 11.15 -19.45 9.81
C LEU A 454 10.76 -18.94 8.41
N ASP A 455 11.68 -18.20 7.79
CA ASP A 455 11.70 -17.86 6.36
C ASP A 455 13.16 -17.85 5.93
N MET A 456 13.68 -19.03 5.65
CA MET A 456 15.07 -19.22 5.25
C MET A 456 15.25 -18.80 3.80
N GLY A 457 15.90 -17.65 3.61
CA GLY A 457 16.46 -17.30 2.32
C GLY A 457 17.52 -18.33 1.96
N GLU A 458 17.44 -18.84 0.74
CA GLU A 458 18.00 -20.13 0.35
C GLU A 458 19.53 -20.24 0.52
N HIS A 459 19.98 -21.46 0.87
CA HIS A 459 21.40 -21.80 0.93
C HIS A 459 22.04 -21.65 -0.46
N LEU A 460 23.23 -21.03 -0.46
CA LEU A 460 24.20 -21.13 -1.54
C LEU A 460 25.25 -22.12 -1.06
N ASP A 461 25.08 -23.39 -1.38
CA ASP A 461 26.12 -24.38 -1.12
C ASP A 461 27.19 -24.25 -2.21
N VAL A 462 28.38 -23.82 -1.77
CA VAL A 462 29.60 -23.87 -2.56
C VAL A 462 30.30 -25.19 -2.21
N THR A 463 29.98 -26.25 -2.94
CA THR A 463 30.83 -27.43 -3.10
C THR A 463 30.42 -28.16 -4.37
N ALA A 464 31.13 -27.90 -5.46
CA ALA A 464 31.17 -28.82 -6.59
C ALA A 464 32.29 -29.83 -6.31
N ASN A 465 31.95 -31.11 -6.21
CA ASN A 465 32.86 -32.17 -6.62
C ASN A 465 32.05 -33.41 -7.03
N ASP A 466 32.52 -34.10 -8.07
CA ASP A 466 31.78 -35.17 -8.74
C ASP A 466 31.54 -36.42 -7.89
N GLY A 467 30.42 -37.09 -8.15
CA GLY A 467 30.04 -38.35 -7.51
C GLY A 467 28.74 -38.91 -8.06
N VAL A 468 28.79 -39.57 -9.22
CA VAL A 468 27.64 -40.28 -9.80
C VAL A 468 27.28 -41.47 -8.90
N VAL A 469 26.07 -41.46 -8.33
CA VAL A 469 25.40 -42.66 -7.80
C VAL A 469 23.96 -42.67 -8.33
N GLN A 470 23.51 -43.84 -8.77
CA GLN A 470 22.20 -44.05 -9.36
C GLN A 470 21.08 -44.14 -8.32
N ASP A 471 19.87 -43.95 -8.82
CA ASP A 471 18.57 -44.10 -8.16
C ASP A 471 18.47 -45.30 -7.21
N ASN A 472 17.87 -45.06 -6.04
CA ASN A 472 16.90 -45.96 -5.42
C ASN A 472 15.99 -45.12 -4.51
N GLY A 473 14.69 -45.16 -4.78
CA GLY A 473 13.72 -44.34 -4.07
C GLY A 473 13.42 -44.86 -2.66
N ASP A 474 13.31 -43.93 -1.71
CA ASP A 474 12.59 -44.15 -0.45
C ASP A 474 11.69 -42.94 -0.15
N GLY A 475 10.45 -43.23 0.24
CA GLY A 475 9.39 -42.22 0.36
C GLY A 475 9.44 -41.41 1.65
N ILE A 476 8.92 -40.18 1.61
CA ILE A 476 8.67 -39.38 2.82
C ILE A 476 7.69 -40.16 3.73
N PRO A 477 8.02 -40.41 5.02
CA PRO A 477 7.17 -41.21 5.90
C PRO A 477 5.75 -40.63 6.08
N PRO A 478 4.69 -41.46 6.15
CA PRO A 478 3.30 -40.98 6.09
C PRO A 478 2.85 -40.05 7.24
N VAL A 479 3.61 -40.02 8.34
CA VAL A 479 3.23 -39.32 9.58
C VAL A 479 3.36 -37.79 9.46
N VAL A 480 4.25 -37.28 8.61
CA VAL A 480 4.47 -35.82 8.46
C VAL A 480 3.43 -35.17 7.55
N ALA A 481 2.87 -35.91 6.59
CA ALA A 481 1.87 -35.40 5.65
C ALA A 481 0.53 -35.04 6.33
N GLY A 482 0.08 -35.84 7.30
CA GLY A 482 -1.21 -35.65 7.98
C GLY A 482 -1.29 -34.36 8.81
N ALA A 483 -0.23 -34.05 9.57
CA ALA A 483 -0.21 -32.88 10.46
C ALA A 483 -0.15 -31.54 9.72
N VAL A 484 0.46 -31.50 8.53
CA VAL A 484 0.49 -30.33 7.65
C VAL A 484 -0.88 -30.14 6.97
N ALA A 485 -1.50 -31.23 6.48
CA ALA A 485 -2.80 -31.19 5.81
C ALA A 485 -3.92 -30.62 6.70
N GLU A 486 -3.99 -31.00 7.98
CA GLU A 486 -4.98 -30.48 8.93
C GLU A 486 -4.90 -28.95 9.10
N LYS A 487 -3.68 -28.39 9.23
CA LYS A 487 -3.49 -26.93 9.37
C LYS A 487 -3.64 -26.16 8.06
N CYS A 488 -3.39 -26.78 6.91
CA CYS A 488 -3.56 -26.16 5.59
C CYS A 488 -5.02 -25.93 5.17
N LYS A 489 -5.99 -26.70 5.71
CA LYS A 489 -7.43 -26.51 5.47
C LYS A 489 -7.96 -25.10 5.79
N LEU A 490 -7.29 -24.35 6.66
CA LEU A 490 -7.68 -22.97 7.03
C LEU A 490 -7.02 -21.87 6.17
N LEU A 491 -6.09 -22.24 5.28
CA LEU A 491 -5.19 -21.27 4.64
C LEU A 491 -5.82 -20.58 3.43
N ARG A 492 -6.45 -19.43 3.68
CA ARG A 492 -7.12 -18.63 2.63
C ARG A 492 -6.18 -17.84 1.73
N LYS A 493 -4.93 -17.60 2.12
CA LYS A 493 -3.97 -16.77 1.35
C LYS A 493 -2.55 -17.33 1.43
N LEU A 494 -1.91 -17.49 0.28
CA LEU A 494 -0.56 -18.00 0.13
C LEU A 494 0.25 -17.10 -0.82
N HIS A 495 1.50 -16.84 -0.47
CA HIS A 495 2.44 -16.07 -1.29
C HIS A 495 3.78 -16.81 -1.28
N ILE A 496 4.23 -17.18 -2.46
CA ILE A 496 5.45 -17.92 -2.75
C ILE A 496 6.35 -17.02 -3.60
N ASP A 497 7.61 -16.89 -3.22
CA ASP A 497 8.62 -16.06 -3.89
C ASP A 497 9.92 -16.87 -4.04
N GLY A 498 10.18 -17.37 -5.25
CA GLY A 498 11.29 -18.25 -5.64
C GLY A 498 12.36 -17.55 -6.50
N TRP A 499 12.40 -16.22 -6.51
CA TRP A 499 13.31 -15.42 -7.35
C TRP A 499 14.83 -15.57 -7.06
N LYS A 500 15.26 -16.57 -6.28
CA LYS A 500 16.68 -16.83 -5.97
C LYS A 500 17.15 -18.29 -6.07
N ALA A 501 16.26 -19.27 -5.94
CA ALA A 501 16.36 -20.58 -6.55
C ALA A 501 14.94 -21.16 -6.71
N ASN A 502 14.75 -22.00 -7.73
CA ASN A 502 13.44 -22.55 -8.08
C ASN A 502 13.04 -23.74 -7.17
N ARG A 503 13.24 -23.63 -5.85
CA ARG A 503 13.12 -24.77 -4.90
C ARG A 503 11.70 -25.28 -4.69
N ILE A 504 10.67 -24.45 -4.91
CA ILE A 504 9.29 -24.93 -4.97
C ILE A 504 9.03 -25.35 -6.42
N GLY A 505 9.55 -26.52 -6.76
CA GLY A 505 9.24 -27.21 -8.00
C GLY A 505 7.80 -27.73 -8.02
N ASP A 506 7.43 -28.40 -9.12
CA ASP A 506 6.06 -28.83 -9.40
C ASP A 506 5.44 -29.62 -8.24
N HIS A 507 6.19 -30.57 -7.64
CA HIS A 507 5.76 -31.36 -6.48
C HIS A 507 5.30 -30.51 -5.28
N GLY A 508 5.90 -29.35 -5.03
CA GLY A 508 5.48 -28.43 -3.97
C GLY A 508 4.14 -27.76 -4.26
N LEU A 509 3.92 -27.36 -5.51
CA LEU A 509 2.63 -26.80 -5.97
C LEU A 509 1.54 -27.88 -5.98
N ILE A 510 1.87 -29.12 -6.36
CA ILE A 510 1.00 -30.30 -6.24
C ILE A 510 0.57 -30.53 -4.79
N ALA A 511 1.51 -30.47 -3.83
CA ALA A 511 1.21 -30.64 -2.42
C ALA A 511 0.29 -29.52 -1.88
N VAL A 512 0.53 -28.26 -2.30
CA VAL A 512 -0.36 -27.12 -2.03
C VAL A 512 -1.76 -27.35 -2.61
N ALA A 513 -1.86 -27.77 -3.87
CA ALA A 513 -3.15 -28.07 -4.52
C ALA A 513 -3.95 -29.14 -3.78
N LYS A 514 -3.30 -30.21 -3.32
CA LYS A 514 -3.95 -31.29 -2.57
C LYS A 514 -4.36 -30.88 -1.14
N SER A 515 -3.64 -29.94 -0.52
CA SER A 515 -3.82 -29.61 0.91
C SER A 515 -4.60 -28.31 1.19
N CYS A 516 -4.73 -27.41 0.22
CA CYS A 516 -5.23 -26.04 0.41
C CYS A 516 -6.53 -25.74 -0.38
N SER A 517 -7.57 -26.56 -0.23
CA SER A 517 -8.86 -26.41 -0.94
C SER A 517 -9.60 -25.08 -0.67
N ASN A 518 -9.35 -24.45 0.49
CA ASN A 518 -9.95 -23.16 0.90
C ASN A 518 -9.15 -21.92 0.47
N LEU A 519 -8.17 -22.07 -0.41
CA LEU A 519 -7.31 -20.97 -0.86
C LEU A 519 -8.08 -19.95 -1.72
N GLN A 520 -8.02 -18.68 -1.36
CA GLN A 520 -8.69 -17.55 -2.02
C GLN A 520 -7.73 -16.59 -2.73
N GLU A 521 -6.47 -16.55 -2.31
CA GLU A 521 -5.43 -15.71 -2.92
C GLU A 521 -4.10 -16.47 -2.99
N LEU A 522 -3.63 -16.74 -4.21
CA LEU A 522 -2.31 -17.31 -4.48
C LEU A 522 -1.46 -16.29 -5.25
N VAL A 523 -0.23 -16.10 -4.80
CA VAL A 523 0.77 -15.29 -5.49
C VAL A 523 2.02 -16.14 -5.66
N LEU A 524 2.46 -16.35 -6.90
CA LEU A 524 3.70 -17.00 -7.29
C LEU A 524 4.60 -15.95 -7.93
N ILE A 525 5.77 -15.73 -7.34
CA ILE A 525 6.85 -14.89 -7.90
C ILE A 525 8.08 -15.78 -8.10
N GLY A 526 8.73 -15.77 -9.26
CA GLY A 526 9.97 -16.53 -9.47
C GLY A 526 9.83 -18.05 -9.37
N VAL A 527 8.64 -18.59 -9.60
CA VAL A 527 8.38 -20.04 -9.58
C VAL A 527 8.07 -20.50 -11.00
N ASN A 528 8.59 -21.65 -11.40
CA ASN A 528 8.29 -22.29 -12.68
C ASN A 528 7.37 -23.51 -12.51
N PRO A 529 6.04 -23.30 -12.38
CA PRO A 529 5.08 -24.40 -12.34
C PRO A 529 4.94 -25.01 -13.74
N THR A 530 4.76 -26.33 -13.82
CA THR A 530 4.35 -26.99 -15.07
C THR A 530 2.83 -26.90 -15.25
N LYS A 531 2.37 -27.24 -16.46
CA LYS A 531 0.95 -27.47 -16.76
C LYS A 531 0.25 -28.36 -15.74
N LEU A 532 0.90 -29.41 -15.24
CA LEU A 532 0.30 -30.41 -14.36
C LEU A 532 0.00 -29.86 -12.95
N SER A 533 0.92 -29.09 -12.34
CA SER A 533 0.62 -28.47 -11.05
C SER A 533 -0.39 -27.32 -11.16
N LEU A 534 -0.39 -26.54 -12.24
CA LEU A 534 -1.41 -25.51 -12.47
C LEU A 534 -2.80 -26.11 -12.72
N GLU A 535 -2.87 -27.21 -13.46
CA GLU A 535 -4.11 -27.97 -13.68
C GLU A 535 -4.66 -28.53 -12.36
N MET A 536 -3.80 -29.08 -11.50
CA MET A 536 -4.24 -29.62 -10.20
C MET A 536 -4.56 -28.51 -9.18
N LEU A 537 -3.88 -27.37 -9.22
CA LEU A 537 -4.27 -26.17 -8.47
C LEU A 537 -5.65 -25.67 -8.92
N ALA A 538 -5.88 -25.60 -10.22
CA ALA A 538 -7.14 -25.14 -10.79
C ALA A 538 -8.32 -26.09 -10.51
N SER A 539 -8.08 -27.41 -10.45
CA SER A 539 -9.12 -28.39 -10.11
C SER A 539 -9.42 -28.45 -8.60
N ASN A 540 -8.42 -28.29 -7.73
CA ASN A 540 -8.59 -28.52 -6.29
C ASN A 540 -8.86 -27.24 -5.49
N CYS A 541 -8.34 -26.08 -5.90
CA CYS A 541 -8.53 -24.81 -5.20
C CYS A 541 -9.75 -24.03 -5.74
N GLN A 542 -10.93 -24.64 -5.70
CA GLN A 542 -12.17 -24.08 -6.28
C GLN A 542 -12.62 -22.73 -5.67
N ASN A 543 -12.05 -22.31 -4.54
CA ASN A 543 -12.31 -21.01 -3.91
C ASN A 543 -11.35 -19.87 -4.36
N LEU A 544 -10.47 -20.11 -5.33
CA LEU A 544 -9.37 -19.21 -5.68
C LEU A 544 -9.85 -17.94 -6.42
N GLU A 545 -10.20 -16.90 -5.66
CA GLU A 545 -10.63 -15.61 -6.21
C GLU A 545 -9.50 -14.82 -6.89
N ARG A 546 -8.24 -15.04 -6.50
CA ARG A 546 -7.11 -14.20 -6.90
C ARG A 546 -5.86 -15.01 -7.16
N LEU A 547 -5.32 -14.91 -8.38
CA LEU A 547 -4.06 -15.52 -8.78
C LEU A 547 -3.10 -14.44 -9.30
N ALA A 548 -1.84 -14.53 -8.93
CA ALA A 548 -0.76 -13.74 -9.53
C ALA A 548 0.44 -14.62 -9.87
N LEU A 549 0.91 -14.51 -11.10
CA LEU A 549 2.05 -15.23 -11.67
C LEU A 549 3.07 -14.18 -12.12
N CYS A 550 4.28 -14.19 -11.57
CA CYS A 550 5.25 -13.10 -11.75
C CYS A 550 6.68 -13.63 -11.96
N GLY A 551 7.28 -13.43 -13.13
CA GLY A 551 8.66 -13.85 -13.40
C GLY A 551 8.77 -15.36 -13.44
N SER A 552 7.96 -15.98 -14.30
CA SER A 552 7.91 -17.43 -14.51
C SER A 552 8.18 -17.72 -15.96
N ASP A 553 9.16 -18.56 -16.24
CA ASP A 553 9.63 -18.87 -17.59
C ASP A 553 8.88 -20.05 -18.22
N THR A 554 8.00 -20.71 -17.47
CA THR A 554 7.19 -21.88 -17.91
C THR A 554 5.70 -21.60 -18.07
N VAL A 555 5.20 -20.45 -17.60
CA VAL A 555 3.79 -20.06 -17.76
C VAL A 555 3.58 -19.46 -19.15
N GLY A 556 3.26 -20.31 -20.12
CA GLY A 556 2.86 -19.93 -21.48
C GLY A 556 1.35 -19.99 -21.70
N ASP A 557 0.95 -19.98 -22.97
CA ASP A 557 -0.46 -19.92 -23.35
C ASP A 557 -1.24 -21.20 -23.01
N ALA A 558 -0.58 -22.36 -23.07
CA ALA A 558 -1.18 -23.64 -22.71
C ALA A 558 -1.54 -23.69 -21.20
N GLU A 559 -0.65 -23.16 -20.35
CA GLU A 559 -0.84 -23.08 -18.90
C GLU A 559 -1.96 -22.09 -18.54
N ILE A 560 -1.98 -20.92 -19.21
CA ILE A 560 -3.06 -19.94 -19.05
C ILE A 560 -4.40 -20.52 -19.54
N CYS A 561 -4.43 -21.28 -20.62
CA CYS A 561 -5.63 -21.98 -21.09
C CYS A 561 -6.16 -22.99 -20.06
N CYS A 562 -5.29 -23.79 -19.43
CA CYS A 562 -5.69 -24.71 -18.36
C CYS A 562 -6.29 -23.98 -17.14
N ILE A 563 -5.68 -22.86 -16.72
CA ILE A 563 -6.23 -21.99 -15.67
C ILE A 563 -7.59 -21.42 -16.11
N ALA A 564 -7.69 -20.94 -17.35
CA ALA A 564 -8.90 -20.32 -17.89
C ALA A 564 -10.09 -21.29 -17.90
N LEU A 565 -9.87 -22.55 -18.27
CA LEU A 565 -10.93 -23.56 -18.32
C LEU A 565 -11.37 -24.04 -16.93
N LYS A 566 -10.47 -24.12 -15.94
CA LYS A 566 -10.74 -24.80 -14.66
C LYS A 566 -10.94 -23.89 -13.44
N CYS A 567 -10.40 -22.66 -13.42
CA CYS A 567 -10.51 -21.74 -12.27
C CYS A 567 -11.82 -20.92 -12.25
N ILE A 568 -12.98 -21.56 -12.08
CA ILE A 568 -14.30 -20.92 -12.21
C ILE A 568 -14.52 -19.72 -11.26
N ALA A 569 -13.99 -19.76 -10.03
CA ALA A 569 -14.14 -18.70 -9.03
C ALA A 569 -13.19 -17.50 -9.19
N LEU A 570 -12.28 -17.52 -10.18
CA LEU A 570 -11.21 -16.53 -10.30
C LEU A 570 -11.75 -15.15 -10.71
N LYS A 571 -11.60 -14.17 -9.81
CA LYS A 571 -12.06 -12.79 -9.99
C LYS A 571 -10.94 -11.85 -10.43
N LYS A 572 -9.68 -12.15 -10.10
CA LYS A 572 -8.53 -11.30 -10.44
C LYS A 572 -7.30 -12.13 -10.81
N LEU A 573 -6.81 -11.94 -12.02
CA LEU A 573 -5.56 -12.51 -12.52
C LEU A 573 -4.51 -11.41 -12.72
N CYS A 574 -3.26 -11.69 -12.35
CA CYS A 574 -2.13 -10.80 -12.59
C CYS A 574 -0.96 -11.60 -13.16
N ILE A 575 -0.61 -11.39 -14.42
CA ILE A 575 0.53 -12.02 -15.08
C ILE A 575 1.60 -10.95 -15.26
N LYS A 576 2.85 -11.25 -14.92
CA LYS A 576 3.96 -10.32 -15.06
C LYS A 576 5.21 -11.07 -15.49
N SER A 577 5.87 -10.66 -16.57
CA SER A 577 7.13 -11.27 -17.01
C SER A 577 7.02 -12.81 -17.12
N CYS A 578 6.03 -13.26 -17.89
CA CYS A 578 5.85 -14.66 -18.29
C CYS A 578 5.78 -14.74 -19.83
N PRO A 579 6.15 -15.87 -20.45
CA PRO A 579 6.15 -16.07 -21.91
C PRO A 579 4.75 -16.35 -22.48
N ILE A 580 3.78 -15.47 -22.18
CA ILE A 580 2.43 -15.52 -22.76
C ILE A 580 2.35 -14.66 -24.03
N SER A 581 1.46 -15.06 -24.94
CA SER A 581 1.10 -14.34 -26.16
C SER A 581 -0.38 -13.91 -26.17
N ASP A 582 -0.81 -13.30 -27.26
CA ASP A 582 -2.23 -13.00 -27.48
C ASP A 582 -3.13 -14.24 -27.47
N HIS A 583 -2.61 -15.42 -27.84
CA HIS A 583 -3.40 -16.66 -27.79
C HIS A 583 -3.76 -17.07 -26.34
N GLY A 584 -2.89 -16.78 -25.36
CA GLY A 584 -3.21 -16.90 -23.94
C GLY A 584 -4.24 -15.86 -23.47
N MET A 585 -4.29 -14.69 -24.11
CA MET A 585 -5.32 -13.68 -23.86
C MET A 585 -6.67 -14.07 -24.46
N GLU A 586 -6.68 -14.73 -25.61
CA GLU A 586 -7.88 -15.30 -26.22
C GLU A 586 -8.50 -16.38 -25.31
N ALA A 587 -7.69 -17.29 -24.78
CA ALA A 587 -8.12 -18.30 -23.82
C ALA A 587 -8.73 -17.69 -22.54
N LEU A 588 -8.24 -16.52 -22.09
CA LEU A 588 -8.83 -15.80 -20.95
C LEU A 588 -10.18 -15.13 -21.27
N ALA A 589 -10.50 -14.87 -22.54
CA ALA A 589 -11.80 -14.31 -22.91
C ALA A 589 -12.87 -15.41 -23.08
N SER A 590 -12.48 -16.64 -23.42
CA SER A 590 -13.38 -17.80 -23.46
C SER A 590 -13.55 -18.47 -22.09
N GLY A 591 -12.55 -18.43 -21.20
CA GLY A 591 -12.59 -19.06 -19.86
C GLY A 591 -13.01 -18.18 -18.67
N CYS A 592 -12.85 -18.70 -17.44
CA CYS A 592 -12.98 -18.03 -16.14
C CYS A 592 -14.18 -17.06 -16.02
N PRO A 593 -15.45 -17.54 -15.95
CA PRO A 593 -16.64 -16.68 -16.08
C PRO A 593 -16.72 -15.53 -15.07
N ASN A 594 -16.18 -15.70 -13.86
CA ASN A 594 -16.23 -14.70 -12.79
C ASN A 594 -15.09 -13.65 -12.83
N LEU A 595 -14.27 -13.61 -13.87
CA LEU A 595 -13.10 -12.75 -13.96
C LEU A 595 -13.51 -11.27 -14.14
N VAL A 596 -13.09 -10.41 -13.20
CA VAL A 596 -13.40 -8.95 -13.18
C VAL A 596 -12.17 -8.09 -13.45
N LYS A 597 -10.97 -8.66 -13.32
CA LYS A 597 -9.72 -7.92 -13.53
C LYS A 597 -8.58 -8.80 -14.03
N VAL A 598 -8.05 -8.46 -15.20
CA VAL A 598 -6.76 -8.97 -15.69
C VAL A 598 -5.74 -7.84 -15.64
N LYS A 599 -4.53 -8.15 -15.16
CA LYS A 599 -3.35 -7.30 -15.33
C LYS A 599 -2.27 -8.10 -16.03
N VAL A 600 -1.76 -7.60 -17.15
CA VAL A 600 -0.56 -8.14 -17.80
C VAL A 600 0.52 -7.07 -17.76
N LYS A 601 1.74 -7.46 -17.38
CA LYS A 601 2.87 -6.55 -17.21
C LYS A 601 4.14 -7.13 -17.80
N LYS A 602 4.86 -6.41 -18.67
CA LYS A 602 6.16 -6.85 -19.21
C LYS A 602 6.15 -8.30 -19.77
N CYS A 603 5.07 -8.71 -20.43
CA CYS A 603 4.98 -10.02 -21.10
C CYS A 603 5.10 -9.74 -22.60
N ARG A 604 6.21 -10.15 -23.23
CA ARG A 604 6.61 -9.61 -24.54
C ARG A 604 5.74 -10.06 -25.72
N GLY A 605 5.01 -11.17 -25.59
CA GLY A 605 4.17 -11.71 -26.67
C GLY A 605 2.73 -11.17 -26.71
N VAL A 606 2.32 -10.35 -25.74
CA VAL A 606 0.95 -9.80 -25.68
C VAL A 606 0.91 -8.43 -26.33
N THR A 607 0.22 -8.29 -27.46
CA THR A 607 0.05 -7.02 -28.15
C THR A 607 -1.12 -6.21 -27.56
N PRO A 608 -1.30 -4.94 -27.96
CA PRO A 608 -2.54 -4.22 -27.68
C PRO A 608 -3.78 -4.94 -28.22
N GLU A 609 -3.68 -5.58 -29.38
CA GLU A 609 -4.79 -6.22 -30.09
C GLU A 609 -5.39 -7.39 -29.30
N GLY A 610 -4.57 -8.28 -28.76
CA GLY A 610 -5.06 -9.39 -27.92
C GLY A 610 -5.74 -8.93 -26.62
N ALA A 611 -5.36 -7.75 -26.09
CA ALA A 611 -6.07 -7.15 -24.95
C ALA A 611 -7.35 -6.42 -25.34
N ASP A 612 -7.42 -5.85 -26.55
CA ASP A 612 -8.65 -5.26 -27.08
C ASP A 612 -9.66 -6.34 -27.47
N TRP A 613 -9.21 -7.49 -27.98
CA TRP A 613 -10.03 -8.69 -28.16
C TRP A 613 -10.62 -9.18 -26.83
N LEU A 614 -9.78 -9.30 -25.79
CA LEU A 614 -10.22 -9.66 -24.44
C LEU A 614 -11.21 -8.64 -23.84
N ARG A 615 -11.09 -7.34 -24.15
CA ARG A 615 -12.07 -6.30 -23.75
C ARG A 615 -13.38 -6.43 -24.51
N ALA A 616 -13.33 -6.61 -25.83
CA ALA A 616 -14.49 -6.70 -26.71
C ALA A 616 -15.37 -7.91 -26.35
N ASN A 617 -14.75 -9.07 -26.14
CA ASN A 617 -15.47 -10.31 -25.85
C ASN A 617 -15.94 -10.40 -24.38
N ARG A 618 -15.42 -9.57 -23.47
CA ARG A 618 -15.74 -9.57 -22.03
C ARG A 618 -15.89 -8.16 -21.48
N GLY A 619 -16.89 -7.40 -21.96
CA GLY A 619 -17.06 -5.97 -21.66
C GLY A 619 -17.11 -5.53 -20.18
N SER A 620 -17.36 -6.44 -19.22
CA SER A 620 -17.29 -6.17 -17.77
C SER A 620 -15.88 -6.33 -17.16
N LEU A 621 -14.90 -6.80 -17.95
CA LEU A 621 -13.56 -7.16 -17.50
C LEU A 621 -12.58 -5.98 -17.55
N SER A 622 -12.02 -5.62 -16.39
CA SER A 622 -11.03 -4.53 -16.32
C SER A 622 -9.61 -4.99 -16.70
N VAL A 623 -9.28 -4.94 -18.00
CA VAL A 623 -7.97 -5.33 -18.57
C VAL A 623 -6.95 -4.18 -18.52
N ASN A 624 -5.82 -4.38 -17.84
CA ASN A 624 -4.73 -3.39 -17.71
C ASN A 624 -3.41 -3.98 -18.24
N LEU A 625 -3.00 -3.52 -19.43
CA LEU A 625 -1.67 -3.76 -19.99
C LEU A 625 -0.66 -2.71 -19.52
N ASP A 626 0.58 -3.15 -19.32
CA ASP A 626 1.75 -2.32 -18.99
C ASP A 626 3.00 -2.99 -19.56
N MET A 627 3.29 -2.72 -20.84
CA MET A 627 4.33 -3.40 -21.61
C MET A 627 5.76 -3.01 -21.23
N GLY A 628 5.93 -1.89 -20.53
CA GLY A 628 7.22 -1.22 -20.42
C GLY A 628 7.52 -0.36 -21.64
N GLU A 629 8.58 0.44 -21.57
CA GLU A 629 9.05 1.26 -22.69
C GLU A 629 9.57 0.33 -23.80
N HIS A 630 9.07 0.51 -25.02
CA HIS A 630 9.64 -0.12 -26.21
C HIS A 630 11.07 0.41 -26.42
N LEU A 631 12.02 -0.50 -26.57
CA LEU A 631 13.23 -0.22 -27.32
C LEU A 631 12.92 -0.66 -28.76
N ASP A 632 12.73 0.31 -29.66
CA ASP A 632 12.57 0.03 -31.07
C ASP A 632 13.89 -0.53 -31.62
N VAL A 633 13.91 -1.83 -31.86
CA VAL A 633 14.96 -2.51 -32.62
C VAL A 633 14.43 -2.71 -34.04
N THR A 634 14.35 -1.61 -34.79
CA THR A 634 14.08 -1.61 -36.24
C THR A 634 15.02 -0.63 -36.94
N ALA A 635 16.28 -1.02 -37.04
CA ALA A 635 17.24 -0.45 -37.97
C ALA A 635 18.26 -1.56 -38.30
N ASN A 636 17.90 -2.43 -39.24
CA ASN A 636 18.81 -3.43 -39.78
C ASN A 636 19.24 -3.01 -41.19
N ASP A 637 20.54 -3.09 -41.42
CA ASP A 637 21.26 -3.10 -42.71
C ASP A 637 20.96 -2.03 -43.78
N GLY A 638 21.93 -1.11 -43.88
CA GLY A 638 22.24 -0.35 -45.09
C GLY A 638 23.76 -0.29 -45.25
N VAL A 639 24.39 -1.42 -45.59
CA VAL A 639 25.83 -1.47 -45.94
C VAL A 639 26.03 -0.92 -47.36
N VAL A 640 26.99 -0.02 -47.54
CA VAL A 640 28.03 -0.02 -48.61
C VAL A 640 28.84 1.31 -48.54
N GLN A 641 30.16 1.17 -48.42
CA GLN A 641 31.31 1.97 -48.93
C GLN A 641 31.08 3.48 -49.24
N ASP A 642 31.98 4.40 -48.88
CA ASP A 642 33.34 4.47 -49.44
C ASP A 642 34.36 5.25 -48.54
N ASN A 643 35.60 5.37 -49.00
CA ASN A 643 36.82 5.79 -48.31
C ASN A 643 37.09 7.31 -48.33
N GLY A 644 38.07 7.78 -47.54
CA GLY A 644 38.93 8.91 -47.94
C GLY A 644 39.05 10.11 -46.97
N ASP A 645 40.21 10.20 -46.32
CA ASP A 645 41.06 11.39 -46.09
C ASP A 645 40.53 12.77 -45.59
N GLY A 646 41.38 13.42 -44.79
CA GLY A 646 41.52 14.89 -44.83
C GLY A 646 41.28 15.65 -43.52
N ILE A 647 42.37 16.16 -42.91
CA ILE A 647 42.33 17.25 -41.91
C ILE A 647 42.57 18.61 -42.64
N PRO A 648 42.50 19.78 -41.97
CA PRO A 648 41.52 20.86 -42.18
C PRO A 648 42.08 22.02 -43.05
N PRO A 649 41.52 23.26 -43.10
CA PRO A 649 41.72 24.23 -42.02
C PRO A 649 40.63 25.33 -41.84
N VAL A 650 40.96 26.27 -40.95
CA VAL A 650 40.27 27.51 -40.50
C VAL A 650 40.30 28.62 -41.57
N VAL A 651 39.35 29.58 -41.57
CA VAL A 651 39.57 31.07 -41.57
C VAL A 651 38.27 31.88 -41.73
N ALA A 652 38.31 33.08 -41.14
CA ALA A 652 37.28 34.10 -40.87
C ALA A 652 36.38 34.64 -42.00
N GLY A 653 35.27 35.28 -41.57
CA GLY A 653 34.47 36.28 -42.29
C GLY A 653 33.87 37.29 -41.29
N GLN A 654 33.74 38.57 -41.66
CA GLN A 654 33.69 39.69 -40.70
C GLN A 654 32.57 40.73 -41.01
N ILE A 655 32.20 41.52 -39.99
CA ILE A 655 31.54 42.86 -40.04
C ILE A 655 30.02 42.93 -40.29
N GLY A 656 29.32 43.76 -39.48
CA GLY A 656 27.94 44.20 -39.73
C GLY A 656 27.21 44.82 -38.53
N ALA A 657 27.61 46.03 -38.10
CA ALA A 657 26.86 46.90 -37.14
C ALA A 657 26.52 48.23 -37.86
N PRO A 658 25.52 49.04 -37.46
CA PRO A 658 25.44 49.78 -36.17
C PRO A 658 24.01 49.80 -35.53
N GLY A 659 23.70 50.41 -34.38
CA GLY A 659 24.49 51.10 -33.33
C GLY A 659 23.59 51.91 -32.36
N ILE A 660 24.19 52.70 -31.44
CA ILE A 660 23.58 53.80 -30.63
C ILE A 660 22.69 53.32 -29.44
N ALA A 661 23.20 53.20 -28.19
CA ALA A 661 23.45 54.23 -27.13
C ALA A 661 22.24 54.44 -26.15
N SER A 662 22.35 54.74 -24.83
CA SER A 662 23.52 54.94 -23.94
C SER A 662 23.21 54.75 -22.43
N SER A 663 24.29 54.61 -21.64
CA SER A 663 24.46 54.79 -20.16
C SER A 663 23.59 55.86 -19.47
N SER A 664 23.08 55.72 -18.23
CA SER A 664 23.69 55.43 -16.91
C SER A 664 24.62 56.51 -16.29
N THR A 665 24.24 57.00 -15.09
CA THR A 665 24.98 57.21 -13.79
C THR A 665 24.39 58.41 -13.01
N ALA A 666 24.49 58.62 -11.69
CA ALA A 666 25.56 58.50 -10.67
C ALA A 666 24.92 58.44 -9.24
N ARG A 667 25.42 57.71 -8.22
CA ARG A 667 26.62 57.83 -7.34
C ARG A 667 26.56 58.87 -6.19
N SER A 668 26.68 58.37 -4.93
CA SER A 668 27.38 58.95 -3.76
C SER A 668 27.41 57.85 -2.66
N THR A 669 28.52 57.17 -2.32
CA THR A 669 29.60 57.51 -1.35
C THR A 669 29.10 57.76 0.09
N SER A 670 29.62 57.20 1.21
CA SER A 670 30.78 56.32 1.53
C SER A 670 30.43 55.48 2.79
N PHE A 671 31.03 54.33 3.14
CA PHE A 671 32.40 54.16 3.66
C PHE A 671 32.88 52.68 3.55
N LYS A 672 34.20 52.48 3.48
CA LYS A 672 34.91 51.19 3.61
C LYS A 672 35.20 50.93 5.13
N LEU A 673 35.51 49.72 5.63
CA LEU A 673 36.69 48.91 5.26
C LEU A 673 36.63 47.46 5.81
N SER A 674 37.29 46.53 5.08
CA SER A 674 37.85 45.22 5.50
C SER A 674 36.98 44.18 6.23
N GLY A 675 36.94 42.89 5.85
CA GLY A 675 37.52 42.17 4.70
C GLY A 675 37.29 40.65 4.85
N LEU A 676 36.74 39.95 3.83
CA LEU A 676 37.45 39.02 2.91
C LEU A 676 37.84 37.67 3.57
N LEU A 677 37.63 36.46 3.05
CA LEU A 677 37.01 35.83 1.84
C LEU A 677 36.73 34.35 2.23
N GLY A 678 35.92 33.52 1.57
CA GLY A 678 34.98 33.65 0.44
C GLY A 678 33.85 32.61 0.69
N GLY A 679 33.02 32.16 -0.24
CA GLY A 679 33.05 32.17 -1.70
C GLY A 679 32.14 30.99 -2.12
N ARG A 680 31.09 31.26 -2.90
CA ARG A 680 29.94 30.35 -3.07
C ARG A 680 30.24 29.10 -3.90
N SER A 681 29.45 28.04 -3.70
CA SER A 681 28.89 27.30 -4.84
C SER A 681 27.50 26.73 -4.52
N PHE A 682 26.52 27.05 -5.38
CA PHE A 682 25.27 26.31 -5.50
C PHE A 682 25.48 25.20 -6.54
N MET A 683 25.15 23.95 -6.19
CA MET A 683 25.11 22.83 -7.15
C MET A 683 23.74 22.18 -7.11
N ALA A 684 22.97 22.36 -8.18
CA ALA A 684 21.86 21.46 -8.49
C ALA A 684 22.44 20.18 -9.09
N CYS A 685 22.10 19.01 -8.51
CA CYS A 685 22.55 17.72 -9.05
C CYS A 685 21.37 16.87 -9.50
N THR A 686 21.36 16.58 -10.80
CA THR A 686 20.43 15.70 -11.49
C THR A 686 20.66 14.23 -11.14
N LEU A 687 19.60 13.49 -10.85
CA LEU A 687 19.65 12.05 -10.61
C LEU A 687 19.76 11.29 -11.95
N ARG A 688 20.98 10.94 -12.36
CA ARG A 688 21.23 9.95 -13.43
C ARG A 688 21.65 8.60 -12.82
N ARG A 689 21.07 7.50 -13.31
CA ARG A 689 21.47 6.13 -12.94
C ARG A 689 22.88 5.84 -13.48
N LEU A 690 23.69 5.13 -12.70
CA LEU A 690 24.76 4.29 -13.24
C LEU A 690 24.66 2.88 -12.63
N ALA A 691 24.90 1.89 -13.49
CA ALA A 691 24.98 0.49 -13.12
C ALA A 691 26.45 0.10 -12.86
N SER A 692 26.64 -1.03 -12.19
CA SER A 692 27.95 -1.64 -11.93
C SER A 692 28.59 -2.20 -13.20
N SER A 693 29.88 -1.94 -13.40
CA SER A 693 30.77 -2.75 -14.22
C SER A 693 32.03 -3.11 -13.41
N ASN A 694 32.60 -4.28 -13.68
CA ASN A 694 33.68 -4.89 -12.90
C ASN A 694 34.99 -4.10 -12.98
N GLY A 695 35.79 -4.19 -11.92
CA GLY A 695 37.22 -3.89 -11.99
C GLY A 695 38.00 -5.05 -12.60
N SER A 696 39.05 -4.71 -13.36
CA SER A 696 40.15 -5.60 -13.71
C SER A 696 41.46 -4.87 -13.44
N SER A 697 42.43 -5.61 -12.89
CA SER A 697 43.75 -5.13 -12.49
C SER A 697 44.66 -4.79 -13.68
N ARG A 698 45.62 -3.86 -13.47
CA ARG A 698 47.06 -4.07 -13.69
C ARG A 698 47.89 -2.86 -13.23
N SER A 699 49.14 -3.18 -12.83
CA SER A 699 50.24 -2.30 -12.40
C SER A 699 49.91 -1.24 -11.35
#